data_AF-A0A365MYM2-F1
#
_entry.id   AF-A0A365MYM2-F1
#
_cell.length_a   1.000
_cell.length_b   1.000
_cell.length_c   1.000
_cell.angle_alpha   90.00
_cell.angle_beta   90.00
_cell.angle_gamma   90.00
#
_symmetry.space_group_name_H-M   'P 1'
#
loop_
_entity.id
_entity.type
_entity.pdbx_description
1 polymer ?
#
loop_
_entity_poly.entity_id
_entity_poly.type
_entity_poly.pdbx_seq_one_letter_code
_entity_poly.pdbx_strand_id
1 'polypeptide(L)'
;MLMIFLVIVSGFFFLNLYKWLLPKPLPGIPYNETAIKSLFGDAPDMARVIKETGEFNGWMTRQVEKLKSPVCQVFVRPFSKPWILVADFREAEDILMRRPEFDKPAFLSQGMLCLGDFSARFKTNQQFKTRRHLKHDLMTPTFLNTFVGPFVHQEGLALVRLLEIKSNLSKGRPFRMNTDYENVALDIVTRYEFGDSVSISALKPQLELLEQLEPSSIPDGHIDDPVSFPEVELDPFFVAVGQAPHVLEKTTNSWTPTLSHWWWKRQDWYKKIFSQKTKLMQAQIRNAVENYHKGHVHSALEHVVMREAALAKKQDRKPQFDADWLIDEAFGDLVASHHTNSGAMCWISKYLSGYPDCQSRLRSSLYEEIPEAVSQHRSPTFDEIRCAKLPYLEAVIAEMQRLTPFSMVREATSDTEILGHRIPEGCQVFMVNGGPGFLSPSFPVDEALRSPTSRQAKSRGSWDESKDLKLFDPDRWLVIGKDGSIGFDAIAGPQLGFGAGTRQCWGRRMAQLQVKVIMALVVWHFEFLEIPESLGGYAAYDGISRQPQQTFWPPSFLSFFGLDQPRVAHDLRQILSSKSTVFSSEDARWPKATQRYQAYALPNPQLVVEPGHESDIQKIIQYADARNIDFFVVNSAHALTTTVQPFTGIQINLRGLNGIKVQPDKRTVILEAGALNHDVIAHFAALCVANQFAASASGACSCVGMVGPALGGGHGLLQGFHGLISDNIVNMNVILANGSAVKVNGTSHPDLWWAMRGAGHNFGVVTSFEMKIYPAERHKWYYKSYVFAQEKLEPLFNELKKLQDTGAGSDALAGNFGVYTMDLGVSKTEAIIAWTFVFAGPRSAARHVLAPFDDLDPVSTHEENLCYPQLFDALGSGLTSDMCQAGRAHVVTTAGLLRFNVTAQRKIYNLFNQKVAQHPELNQTRVLHEGYSVAKVQSVPYDASSYAYREENLLMYFDATPDVRSDLLQFTKQWAKETRDLWNGGQPERLPTTYVNYAFGDESAESMFGYEPWRLKRLRELKGYYDPKERFRFYNQIKSRDGLHENGKPEL
;
A
#
# COMPACT_ATOMS: atom_id res chain seq x y z
N MET A 1 63.57 -27.75 -60.80
CA MET A 1 64.11 -26.52 -60.16
C MET A 1 63.12 -25.35 -60.23
N LEU A 2 62.60 -24.97 -61.40
CA LEU A 2 61.65 -23.85 -61.56
C LEU A 2 60.37 -23.98 -60.71
N MET A 3 59.81 -25.18 -60.58
CA MET A 3 58.62 -25.46 -59.77
C MET A 3 58.85 -25.26 -58.26
N ILE A 4 60.03 -25.64 -57.76
CA ILE A 4 60.42 -25.46 -56.35
C ILE A 4 60.63 -23.97 -56.06
N PHE A 5 61.26 -23.25 -56.99
CA PHE A 5 61.42 -21.79 -56.89
C PHE A 5 60.07 -21.06 -56.89
N LEU A 6 59.13 -21.43 -57.77
CA LEU A 6 57.77 -20.89 -57.79
C LEU A 6 57.00 -21.16 -56.48
N VAL A 7 57.11 -22.36 -55.91
CA VAL A 7 56.47 -22.68 -54.62
C VAL A 7 57.08 -21.86 -53.47
N ILE A 8 58.40 -21.65 -53.44
CA ILE A 8 59.06 -20.83 -52.43
C ILE A 8 58.68 -19.35 -52.57
N VAL A 9 58.67 -18.81 -53.79
CA VAL A 9 58.28 -17.41 -54.07
C VAL A 9 56.81 -17.18 -53.77
N SER A 10 55.92 -18.08 -54.18
CA SER A 10 54.50 -18.02 -53.82
C SER A 10 54.29 -18.17 -52.32
N GLY A 11 54.99 -19.08 -51.65
CA GLY A 11 54.95 -19.23 -50.19
C GLY A 11 55.41 -17.98 -49.45
N PHE A 12 56.49 -17.34 -49.91
CA PHE A 12 56.97 -16.08 -49.38
C PHE A 12 55.97 -14.94 -49.63
N PHE A 13 55.37 -14.87 -50.82
CA PHE A 13 54.33 -13.89 -51.14
C PHE A 13 53.10 -14.06 -50.25
N PHE A 14 52.54 -15.28 -50.12
CA PHE A 14 51.39 -15.55 -49.27
C PHE A 14 51.69 -15.33 -47.79
N LEU A 15 52.91 -15.62 -47.31
CA LEU A 15 53.31 -15.35 -45.94
C LEU A 15 53.42 -13.84 -45.65
N ASN A 16 53.99 -13.07 -46.57
CA ASN A 16 54.07 -11.61 -46.42
C ASN A 16 52.70 -10.95 -46.59
N LEU A 17 51.86 -11.45 -47.49
CA LEU A 17 50.47 -11.02 -47.63
C LEU A 17 49.69 -11.33 -46.34
N TYR A 18 49.82 -12.54 -45.80
CA TYR A 18 49.21 -12.93 -44.52
C TYR A 18 49.66 -12.00 -43.39
N LYS A 19 50.97 -11.79 -43.21
CA LYS A 19 51.51 -10.86 -42.20
C LYS A 19 51.04 -9.41 -42.40
N TRP A 20 50.91 -8.96 -43.64
CA TRP A 20 50.43 -7.61 -43.95
C TRP A 20 48.94 -7.42 -43.62
N LEU A 21 48.15 -8.49 -43.80
CA LEU A 21 46.72 -8.56 -43.50
C LEU A 21 46.40 -8.77 -42.01
N LEU A 22 47.37 -9.16 -41.19
CA LEU A 22 47.17 -9.31 -39.75
C LEU A 22 46.83 -7.96 -39.08
N PRO A 23 46.04 -7.97 -38.00
CA PRO A 23 45.69 -6.76 -37.26
C PRO A 23 46.93 -6.00 -36.76
N LYS A 24 46.91 -4.67 -36.90
CA LYS A 24 48.02 -3.79 -36.51
C LYS A 24 47.64 -2.98 -35.26
N PRO A 25 48.21 -3.29 -34.08
CA PRO A 25 47.90 -2.56 -32.86
C PRO A 25 48.42 -1.12 -32.91
N LEU A 26 47.65 -0.20 -32.33
CA LEU A 26 48.11 1.16 -32.03
C LEU A 26 49.14 1.12 -30.87
N PRO A 27 50.26 1.84 -30.97
CA PRO A 27 51.28 1.82 -29.92
C PRO A 27 50.75 2.30 -28.56
N GLY A 28 51.16 1.62 -27.49
CA GLY A 28 50.87 2.03 -26.11
C GLY A 28 49.49 1.65 -25.57
N ILE A 29 48.56 1.18 -26.40
CA ILE A 29 47.22 0.77 -25.96
C ILE A 29 47.18 -0.76 -25.75
N PRO A 30 46.82 -1.28 -24.57
CA PRO A 30 46.72 -2.71 -24.29
C PRO A 30 45.77 -3.46 -25.24
N TYR A 31 46.11 -4.71 -25.58
CA TYR A 31 45.31 -5.58 -26.45
C TYR A 31 45.59 -7.06 -26.18
N ASN A 32 44.75 -7.93 -26.74
CA ASN A 32 44.92 -9.38 -26.66
C ASN A 32 45.99 -9.89 -27.65
N GLU A 33 47.14 -10.37 -27.16
CA GLU A 33 48.26 -10.83 -28.00
C GLU A 33 47.92 -11.99 -28.94
N THR A 34 46.90 -12.80 -28.63
CA THR A 34 46.48 -13.87 -29.54
C THR A 34 45.71 -13.33 -30.74
N ALA A 35 45.07 -12.17 -30.61
CA ALA A 35 44.24 -11.58 -31.67
C ALA A 35 45.07 -11.17 -32.89
N ILE A 36 46.28 -10.63 -32.68
CA ILE A 36 47.17 -10.21 -33.77
C ILE A 36 47.77 -11.39 -34.56
N LYS A 37 47.59 -12.63 -34.08
CA LYS A 37 48.03 -13.86 -34.75
C LYS A 37 46.95 -14.45 -35.66
N SER A 38 45.78 -13.82 -35.74
CA SER A 38 44.62 -14.28 -36.51
C SER A 38 44.12 -13.18 -37.46
N LEU A 39 43.75 -13.54 -38.68
CA LEU A 39 43.12 -12.61 -39.64
C LEU A 39 41.79 -12.05 -39.15
N PHE A 40 41.08 -12.79 -38.29
CA PHE A 40 39.79 -12.39 -37.72
C PHE A 40 39.90 -11.74 -36.35
N GLY A 41 41.11 -11.56 -35.82
CA GLY A 41 41.34 -10.93 -34.53
C GLY A 41 40.48 -11.52 -33.42
N ASP A 42 39.73 -10.66 -32.75
CA ASP A 42 38.83 -10.99 -31.63
C ASP A 42 37.41 -11.38 -32.07
N ALA A 43 37.08 -11.29 -33.36
CA ALA A 43 35.73 -11.53 -33.87
C ALA A 43 35.15 -12.91 -33.54
N PRO A 44 35.91 -14.03 -33.64
CA PRO A 44 35.39 -15.35 -33.31
C PRO A 44 35.06 -15.51 -31.82
N ASP A 45 35.86 -14.92 -30.93
CA ASP A 45 35.61 -14.92 -29.49
C ASP A 45 34.37 -14.11 -29.15
N MET A 46 34.25 -12.91 -29.72
CA MET A 46 33.07 -12.06 -29.58
C MET A 46 31.81 -12.78 -30.05
N ALA A 47 31.84 -13.38 -31.25
CA ALA A 47 30.69 -14.10 -31.80
C ALA A 47 30.27 -15.29 -30.95
N ARG A 48 31.23 -16.01 -30.37
CA ARG A 48 30.97 -17.12 -29.44
C ARG A 48 30.27 -16.62 -28.17
N VAL A 49 30.80 -15.57 -27.53
CA VAL A 49 30.21 -15.02 -26.30
C VAL A 49 28.80 -14.46 -26.56
N ILE A 50 28.59 -13.70 -27.63
CA ILE A 50 27.26 -13.19 -27.99
C ILE A 50 26.29 -14.34 -28.25
N LYS A 51 26.73 -15.41 -28.91
CA LYS A 51 25.88 -16.60 -29.14
C LYS A 51 25.51 -17.31 -27.83
N GLU A 52 26.42 -17.32 -26.85
CA GLU A 52 26.21 -17.95 -25.54
C GLU A 52 25.34 -17.09 -24.61
N THR A 53 25.54 -15.77 -24.59
CA THR A 53 24.94 -14.88 -23.58
C THR A 53 23.90 -13.90 -24.12
N GLY A 54 23.92 -13.61 -25.43
CA GLY A 54 23.15 -12.53 -26.03
C GLY A 54 23.69 -11.12 -25.75
N GLU A 55 24.85 -10.99 -25.10
CA GLU A 55 25.39 -9.70 -24.62
C GLU A 55 26.73 -9.35 -25.28
N PHE A 56 26.70 -8.36 -26.18
CA PHE A 56 27.89 -7.73 -26.77
C PHE A 56 28.58 -6.79 -25.77
N ASN A 57 27.81 -6.04 -24.98
CA ASN A 57 28.34 -5.16 -23.94
C ASN A 57 29.11 -5.95 -22.88
N GLY A 58 28.56 -7.09 -22.45
CA GLY A 58 29.22 -8.00 -21.51
C GLY A 58 30.56 -8.51 -22.04
N TRP A 59 30.67 -8.78 -23.34
CA TRP A 59 31.96 -9.15 -23.95
C TRP A 59 32.98 -8.01 -23.90
N MET A 60 32.59 -6.77 -24.21
CA MET A 60 33.50 -5.62 -24.15
C MET A 60 34.00 -5.36 -22.72
N THR A 61 33.11 -5.43 -21.72
CA THR A 61 33.49 -5.31 -20.30
C THR A 61 34.54 -6.34 -19.91
N ARG A 62 34.40 -7.61 -20.33
CA ARG A 62 35.39 -8.66 -20.06
C ARG A 62 36.76 -8.36 -20.66
N GLN A 63 36.84 -7.70 -21.83
CA GLN A 63 38.14 -7.36 -22.43
C GLN A 63 38.88 -6.30 -21.60
N VAL A 64 38.15 -5.28 -21.16
CA VAL A 64 38.66 -4.23 -20.28
C VAL A 64 39.15 -4.80 -18.94
N GLU A 65 38.35 -5.68 -18.32
CA GLU A 65 38.71 -6.34 -17.05
C GLU A 65 39.93 -7.26 -17.21
N LYS A 66 39.98 -8.06 -18.28
CA LYS A 66 41.10 -8.97 -18.59
C LYS A 66 42.41 -8.21 -18.78
N LEU A 67 42.36 -7.08 -19.48
CA LEU A 67 43.54 -6.26 -19.78
C LEU A 67 43.89 -5.27 -18.67
N LYS A 68 43.03 -5.14 -17.64
CA LYS A 68 43.20 -4.28 -16.46
C LYS A 68 43.59 -2.84 -16.83
N SER A 69 42.88 -2.27 -17.80
CA SER A 69 43.20 -0.95 -18.33
C SER A 69 41.95 -0.11 -18.61
N PRO A 70 41.96 1.21 -18.31
CA PRO A 70 40.85 2.12 -18.61
C PRO A 70 40.64 2.34 -20.11
N VAL A 71 41.66 2.07 -20.92
CA VAL A 71 41.62 2.15 -22.39
C VAL A 71 42.31 0.92 -22.97
N CYS A 72 41.61 0.17 -23.82
CA CYS A 72 42.20 -0.96 -24.54
C CYS A 72 41.73 -0.98 -25.99
N GLN A 73 42.33 -1.83 -26.82
CA GLN A 73 41.97 -1.97 -28.23
C GLN A 73 41.66 -3.42 -28.59
N VAL A 74 40.66 -3.60 -29.46
CA VAL A 74 40.18 -4.90 -29.94
C VAL A 74 40.06 -4.93 -31.46
N PHE A 75 40.23 -6.10 -32.04
CA PHE A 75 40.32 -6.31 -33.49
C PHE A 75 39.13 -7.13 -34.00
N VAL A 76 37.96 -6.49 -34.08
CA VAL A 76 36.69 -7.18 -34.43
C VAL A 76 36.43 -7.23 -35.94
N ARG A 77 36.82 -6.19 -36.68
CA ARG A 77 36.59 -6.13 -38.13
C ARG A 77 37.91 -6.39 -38.88
N PRO A 78 37.97 -7.41 -39.75
CA PRO A 78 39.15 -7.63 -40.59
C PRO A 78 39.45 -6.41 -41.46
N PHE A 79 40.74 -6.12 -41.65
CA PHE A 79 41.22 -5.04 -42.53
C PHE A 79 40.77 -3.62 -42.14
N SER A 80 40.24 -3.42 -40.93
CA SER A 80 39.91 -2.09 -40.39
C SER A 80 40.87 -1.66 -39.29
N LYS A 81 40.78 -0.38 -38.90
CA LYS A 81 41.41 0.12 -37.67
C LYS A 81 40.83 -0.61 -36.44
N PRO A 82 41.61 -0.76 -35.36
CA PRO A 82 41.09 -1.34 -34.12
C PRO A 82 39.95 -0.50 -33.54
N TRP A 83 39.09 -1.16 -32.78
CA TRP A 83 38.14 -0.47 -31.91
C TRP A 83 38.82 -0.14 -30.59
N ILE A 84 38.58 1.05 -30.08
CA ILE A 84 39.08 1.54 -28.81
C ILE A 84 37.96 1.41 -27.79
N LEU A 85 38.20 0.69 -26.71
CA LEU A 85 37.29 0.56 -25.59
C LEU A 85 37.72 1.53 -24.50
N VAL A 86 36.82 2.39 -24.05
CA VAL A 86 37.03 3.39 -22.99
C VAL A 86 36.11 3.02 -21.82
N ALA A 87 36.70 2.61 -20.70
CA ALA A 87 35.99 2.22 -19.49
C ALA A 87 36.02 3.29 -18.38
N ASP A 88 36.74 4.39 -18.60
CA ASP A 88 36.73 5.52 -17.67
C ASP A 88 35.49 6.40 -17.93
N PHE A 89 34.58 6.46 -16.95
CA PHE A 89 33.31 7.21 -17.05
C PHE A 89 33.53 8.70 -17.35
N ARG A 90 34.52 9.33 -16.70
CA ARG A 90 34.77 10.77 -16.84
C ARG A 90 35.27 11.13 -18.24
N GLU A 91 36.15 10.31 -18.81
CA GLU A 91 36.63 10.47 -20.18
C GLU A 91 35.51 10.17 -21.18
N ALA A 92 34.69 9.14 -20.93
CA ALA A 92 33.51 8.84 -21.75
C ALA A 92 32.50 10.01 -21.77
N GLU A 93 32.21 10.61 -20.61
CA GLU A 93 31.36 11.80 -20.50
C GLU A 93 31.96 12.98 -21.28
N ASP A 94 33.26 13.23 -21.13
CA ASP A 94 33.94 14.33 -21.81
C ASP A 94 33.91 14.18 -23.34
N ILE A 95 34.19 12.98 -23.84
CA ILE A 95 34.08 12.62 -25.27
C ILE A 95 32.68 12.93 -25.80
N LEU A 96 31.63 12.63 -25.03
CA LEU A 96 30.25 12.83 -25.45
C LEU A 96 29.79 14.29 -25.41
N MET A 97 30.29 15.06 -24.43
CA MET A 97 29.77 16.39 -24.12
C MET A 97 30.60 17.53 -24.70
N ARG A 98 31.94 17.38 -24.71
CA ARG A 98 32.86 18.53 -24.84
C ARG A 98 33.88 18.40 -25.96
N ARG A 99 34.01 17.23 -26.58
CA ARG A 99 35.03 16.94 -27.61
C ARG A 99 34.44 16.85 -29.03
N PRO A 100 34.46 17.94 -29.82
CA PRO A 100 33.83 18.00 -31.14
C PRO A 100 34.50 17.09 -32.20
N GLU A 101 35.72 16.63 -31.95
CA GLU A 101 36.46 15.68 -32.79
C GLU A 101 35.93 14.24 -32.72
N PHE A 102 34.82 14.00 -32.01
CA PHE A 102 34.11 12.72 -31.97
C PHE A 102 32.67 12.87 -32.46
N ASP A 103 32.29 12.10 -33.49
CA ASP A 103 30.91 12.09 -34.02
C ASP A 103 30.37 10.67 -34.19
N LYS A 104 29.10 10.54 -34.61
CA LYS A 104 28.47 9.26 -34.90
C LYS A 104 29.27 8.51 -35.99
N PRO A 105 29.58 7.22 -35.78
CA PRO A 105 30.29 6.42 -36.76
C PRO A 105 29.41 6.07 -37.97
N ALA A 106 30.04 5.95 -39.14
CA ALA A 106 29.33 5.65 -40.38
C ALA A 106 28.58 4.30 -40.34
N PHE A 107 29.16 3.29 -39.66
CA PHE A 107 28.55 1.97 -39.61
C PHE A 107 27.22 1.95 -38.85
N LEU A 108 27.04 2.78 -37.81
CA LEU A 108 25.75 2.91 -37.13
C LEU A 108 24.70 3.60 -38.01
N SER A 109 25.11 4.57 -38.82
CA SER A 109 24.22 5.19 -39.81
C SER A 109 23.77 4.16 -40.86
N GLN A 110 24.68 3.28 -41.27
CA GLN A 110 24.37 2.17 -42.18
C GLN A 110 23.54 1.07 -41.51
N GLY A 111 23.72 0.84 -40.21
CA GLY A 111 22.86 -0.03 -39.38
C GLY A 111 21.39 0.38 -39.44
N MET A 112 21.14 1.70 -39.36
CA MET A 112 19.80 2.28 -39.31
C MET A 112 19.15 2.49 -40.69
N LEU A 113 19.61 1.83 -41.76
CA LEU A 113 19.07 2.03 -43.11
C LEU A 113 17.58 1.63 -43.23
N CYS A 114 17.08 0.71 -42.39
CA CYS A 114 15.67 0.34 -42.38
C CYS A 114 14.75 1.45 -41.85
N LEU A 115 15.29 2.44 -41.15
CA LEU A 115 14.57 3.61 -40.65
C LEU A 115 14.59 4.80 -41.63
N GLY A 116 15.11 4.61 -42.85
CA GLY A 116 15.12 5.67 -43.86
C GLY A 116 15.81 6.94 -43.36
N ASP A 117 15.24 8.11 -43.62
CA ASP A 117 15.80 9.42 -43.28
C ASP A 117 15.52 9.89 -41.84
N PHE A 118 15.35 8.95 -40.91
CA PHE A 118 15.25 9.23 -39.48
C PHE A 118 16.46 10.02 -38.95
N SER A 119 16.20 11.08 -38.19
CA SER A 119 17.23 12.03 -37.73
C SER A 119 18.39 11.40 -36.97
N ALA A 120 18.14 10.34 -36.18
CA ALA A 120 19.19 9.64 -35.42
C ALA A 120 20.23 8.96 -36.32
N ARG A 121 19.93 8.75 -37.61
CA ARG A 121 20.82 8.16 -38.61
C ARG A 121 21.92 9.12 -39.06
N PHE A 122 21.68 10.42 -39.08
CA PHE A 122 22.65 11.39 -39.62
C PHE A 122 23.82 11.66 -38.65
N LYS A 123 25.00 11.94 -39.21
CA LYS A 123 26.12 12.60 -38.51
C LYS A 123 25.69 13.99 -38.01
N THR A 124 26.47 14.65 -37.17
CA THR A 124 26.11 15.93 -36.54
C THR A 124 26.23 17.11 -37.52
N ASN A 125 25.46 17.06 -38.60
CA ASN A 125 25.44 18.00 -39.71
C ASN A 125 24.20 18.93 -39.64
N GLN A 126 24.03 19.81 -40.63
CA GLN A 126 22.90 20.74 -40.68
C GLN A 126 21.54 20.03 -40.76
N GLN A 127 21.46 18.89 -41.46
CA GLN A 127 20.23 18.10 -41.57
C GLN A 127 19.79 17.57 -40.20
N PHE A 128 20.71 16.99 -39.42
CA PHE A 128 20.45 16.57 -38.04
C PHE A 128 19.94 17.73 -37.16
N LYS A 129 20.61 18.89 -37.22
CA LYS A 129 20.24 20.09 -36.44
C LYS A 129 18.84 20.60 -36.81
N THR A 130 18.52 20.68 -38.09
CA THR A 130 17.20 21.10 -38.57
C THR A 130 16.11 20.15 -38.10
N ARG A 131 16.31 18.82 -38.22
CA ARG A 131 15.34 17.82 -37.75
C ARG A 131 15.09 17.93 -36.25
N ARG A 132 16.14 18.06 -35.45
CA ARG A 132 16.01 18.28 -34.00
C ARG A 132 15.26 19.57 -33.67
N HIS A 133 15.47 20.65 -34.44
CA HIS A 133 14.79 21.92 -34.21
C HIS A 133 13.27 21.88 -34.50
N LEU A 134 12.83 21.06 -35.45
CA LEU A 134 11.40 20.86 -35.74
C LEU A 134 10.66 20.22 -34.56
N LYS A 135 11.33 19.38 -33.78
CA LYS A 135 10.75 18.67 -32.65
C LYS A 135 10.87 19.40 -31.31
N HIS A 136 11.50 20.58 -31.29
CA HIS A 136 11.95 21.28 -30.07
C HIS A 136 10.88 21.38 -28.96
N ASP A 137 9.65 21.70 -29.33
CA ASP A 137 8.59 22.04 -28.38
C ASP A 137 7.99 20.80 -27.69
N LEU A 138 8.22 19.60 -28.25
CA LEU A 138 7.67 18.33 -27.78
C LEU A 138 8.26 17.85 -26.43
N MET A 139 9.41 18.38 -26.04
CA MET A 139 10.08 18.03 -24.78
C MET A 139 10.01 19.14 -23.73
N THR A 140 9.15 20.14 -23.95
CA THR A 140 8.87 21.19 -22.98
C THR A 140 8.01 20.64 -21.84
N PRO A 141 8.20 21.12 -20.59
CA PRO A 141 7.33 20.71 -19.47
C PRO A 141 5.84 20.94 -19.76
N THR A 142 5.50 22.03 -20.43
CA THR A 142 4.10 22.34 -20.80
C THR A 142 3.50 21.26 -21.69
N PHE A 143 4.16 20.89 -22.80
CA PHE A 143 3.65 19.85 -23.69
C PHE A 143 3.56 18.50 -22.96
N LEU A 144 4.60 18.13 -22.22
CA LEU A 144 4.62 16.86 -21.50
C LEU A 144 3.55 16.76 -20.41
N ASN A 145 3.31 17.83 -19.65
CA ASN A 145 2.35 17.79 -18.54
C ASN A 145 0.91 17.96 -19.00
N THR A 146 0.64 18.81 -20.00
CA THR A 146 -0.74 19.09 -20.44
C THR A 146 -1.24 18.08 -21.45
N PHE A 147 -0.36 17.54 -22.29
CA PHE A 147 -0.74 16.63 -23.37
C PHE A 147 -0.33 15.19 -23.09
N VAL A 148 0.95 14.93 -22.79
CA VAL A 148 1.47 13.56 -22.67
C VAL A 148 1.05 12.85 -21.39
N GLY A 149 1.21 13.53 -20.26
CA GLY A 149 0.95 12.99 -18.93
C GLY A 149 -0.44 12.39 -18.73
N PRO A 150 -1.53 13.08 -19.10
CA PRO A 150 -2.89 12.57 -18.92
C PRO A 150 -3.15 11.23 -19.62
N PHE A 151 -2.72 11.06 -20.88
CA PHE A 151 -2.92 9.77 -21.54
C PHE A 151 -1.94 8.70 -21.09
N VAL A 152 -0.70 9.05 -20.70
CA VAL A 152 0.22 8.09 -20.06
C VAL A 152 -0.42 7.52 -18.79
N HIS A 153 -1.06 8.37 -17.99
CA HIS A 153 -1.80 7.95 -16.81
C HIS A 153 -3.00 7.08 -17.16
N GLN A 154 -3.78 7.44 -18.19
CA GLN A 154 -4.90 6.63 -18.68
C GLN A 154 -4.46 5.23 -19.13
N GLU A 155 -3.42 5.13 -19.97
CA GLU A 155 -2.87 3.83 -20.41
C GLU A 155 -2.26 3.06 -19.22
N GLY A 156 -1.71 3.77 -18.23
CA GLY A 156 -1.26 3.18 -16.97
C GLY A 156 -2.37 2.54 -16.15
N LEU A 157 -3.54 3.18 -16.07
CA LEU A 157 -4.71 2.60 -15.42
C LEU A 157 -5.25 1.39 -16.19
N ALA A 158 -5.23 1.42 -17.53
CA ALA A 158 -5.58 0.26 -18.35
C ALA A 158 -4.62 -0.91 -18.10
N LEU A 159 -3.32 -0.64 -17.95
CA LEU A 159 -2.34 -1.65 -17.55
C LEU A 159 -2.64 -2.19 -16.15
N VAL A 160 -2.89 -1.32 -15.16
CA VAL A 160 -3.26 -1.75 -13.79
C VAL A 160 -4.46 -2.69 -13.84
N ARG A 161 -5.49 -2.37 -14.63
CA ARG A 161 -6.67 -3.23 -14.79
C ARG A 161 -6.33 -4.58 -15.42
N LEU A 162 -5.50 -4.59 -16.47
CA LEU A 162 -5.04 -5.84 -17.09
C LEU A 162 -4.29 -6.72 -16.09
N LEU A 163 -3.41 -6.12 -15.29
CA LEU A 163 -2.64 -6.82 -14.28
C LEU A 163 -3.52 -7.33 -13.15
N GLU A 164 -4.54 -6.59 -12.73
CA GLU A 164 -5.54 -7.04 -11.75
C GLU A 164 -6.24 -8.33 -12.24
N ILE A 165 -6.71 -8.34 -13.49
CA ILE A 165 -7.36 -9.51 -14.09
C ILE A 165 -6.40 -10.70 -14.15
N LYS A 166 -5.16 -10.50 -14.62
CA LYS A 166 -4.14 -11.55 -14.66
C LYS A 166 -3.78 -12.05 -13.26
N SER A 167 -3.70 -11.18 -12.26
CA SER A 167 -3.49 -11.55 -10.84
C SER A 167 -4.59 -12.46 -10.33
N ASN A 168 -5.83 -12.16 -10.70
CA ASN A 168 -7.00 -12.92 -10.29
C ASN A 168 -7.06 -14.30 -10.96
N LEU A 169 -6.87 -14.33 -12.28
CA LEU A 169 -6.88 -15.56 -13.07
C LEU A 169 -5.69 -16.48 -12.76
N SER A 170 -4.53 -15.94 -12.39
CA SER A 170 -3.32 -16.73 -12.08
C SER A 170 -3.35 -17.39 -10.70
N LYS A 171 -4.27 -16.99 -9.81
CA LYS A 171 -4.37 -17.54 -8.44
C LYS A 171 -3.07 -17.44 -7.62
N GLY A 172 -2.29 -16.38 -7.82
CA GLY A 172 -1.02 -16.15 -7.11
C GLY A 172 0.21 -16.79 -7.76
N ARG A 173 0.04 -17.44 -8.92
CA ARG A 173 1.15 -17.98 -9.73
C ARG A 173 1.81 -16.89 -10.58
N PRO A 174 3.13 -16.97 -10.85
CA PRO A 174 3.83 -15.97 -11.64
C PRO A 174 3.34 -15.98 -13.09
N PHE A 175 3.33 -14.83 -13.75
CA PHE A 175 3.07 -14.74 -15.20
C PHE A 175 3.98 -13.72 -15.88
N ARG A 176 4.09 -13.85 -17.20
CA ARG A 176 5.02 -13.06 -18.01
C ARG A 176 4.47 -11.65 -18.24
N MET A 177 5.34 -10.66 -18.09
CA MET A 177 5.01 -9.22 -18.17
C MET A 177 5.57 -8.50 -19.39
N ASN A 178 6.52 -9.12 -20.11
CA ASN A 178 7.20 -8.50 -21.24
C ASN A 178 6.20 -7.91 -22.26
N THR A 179 5.26 -8.74 -22.72
CA THR A 179 4.24 -8.34 -23.70
C THR A 179 3.33 -7.22 -23.17
N ASP A 180 2.99 -7.21 -21.89
CA ASP A 180 2.10 -6.19 -21.31
C ASP A 180 2.77 -4.81 -21.29
N TYR A 181 4.05 -4.75 -20.88
CA TYR A 181 4.84 -3.54 -20.92
C TYR A 181 5.16 -3.06 -22.34
N GLU A 182 5.31 -3.99 -23.30
CA GLU A 182 5.44 -3.67 -24.72
C GLU A 182 4.15 -3.06 -25.28
N ASN A 183 2.99 -3.66 -24.99
CA ASN A 183 1.68 -3.21 -25.46
C ASN A 183 1.32 -1.82 -24.94
N VAL A 184 1.46 -1.57 -23.62
CA VAL A 184 1.20 -0.23 -23.06
C VAL A 184 2.18 0.82 -23.63
N ALA A 185 3.43 0.43 -23.88
CA ALA A 185 4.42 1.35 -24.45
C ALA A 185 4.12 1.68 -25.92
N LEU A 186 3.61 0.71 -26.69
CA LEU A 186 3.12 0.92 -28.05
C LEU A 186 1.93 1.89 -28.08
N ASP A 187 0.95 1.71 -27.21
CA ASP A 187 -0.24 2.58 -27.16
C ASP A 187 0.14 4.02 -26.79
N ILE A 188 0.99 4.19 -25.79
CA ILE A 188 1.50 5.51 -25.37
C ILE A 188 2.23 6.22 -26.50
N VAL A 189 3.19 5.57 -27.16
CA VAL A 189 3.97 6.25 -28.21
C VAL A 189 3.14 6.51 -29.47
N THR A 190 2.19 5.63 -29.79
CA THR A 190 1.29 5.79 -30.93
C THR A 190 0.36 6.98 -30.74
N ARG A 191 -0.19 7.13 -29.53
CA ARG A 191 -1.01 8.28 -29.16
C ARG A 191 -0.21 9.57 -29.05
N TYR A 192 1.03 9.51 -28.55
CA TYR A 192 1.96 10.65 -28.61
C TYR A 192 2.19 11.12 -30.05
N GLU A 193 2.43 10.18 -30.98
CA GLU A 193 2.81 10.51 -32.34
C GLU A 193 1.62 11.03 -33.17
N PHE A 194 0.46 10.38 -33.05
CA PHE A 194 -0.70 10.64 -33.92
C PHE A 194 -1.93 11.25 -33.22
N GLY A 195 -1.91 11.41 -31.90
CA GLY A 195 -3.06 11.89 -31.13
C GLY A 195 -4.26 10.93 -31.21
N ASP A 196 -5.47 11.46 -31.12
CA ASP A 196 -6.70 10.66 -31.17
C ASP A 196 -7.14 10.29 -32.61
N SER A 197 -6.34 10.63 -33.63
CA SER A 197 -6.62 10.33 -35.04
C SER A 197 -6.33 8.87 -35.44
N VAL A 198 -5.70 8.11 -34.55
CA VAL A 198 -5.40 6.69 -34.70
C VAL A 198 -6.27 5.87 -33.75
N SER A 199 -6.93 4.83 -34.26
CA SER A 199 -7.89 4.01 -33.51
C SER A 199 -7.39 2.61 -33.13
N ILE A 200 -6.14 2.28 -33.47
CA ILE A 200 -5.51 0.99 -33.12
C ILE A 200 -4.95 1.04 -31.70
N SER A 201 -5.08 -0.06 -30.96
CA SER A 201 -4.52 -0.26 -29.62
C SER A 201 -4.02 -1.69 -29.47
N ALA A 202 -2.89 -1.87 -28.80
CA ALA A 202 -2.27 -3.14 -28.47
C ALA A 202 -2.77 -3.68 -27.13
N LEU A 203 -3.00 -2.81 -26.13
CA LEU A 203 -3.38 -3.22 -24.78
C LEU A 203 -4.88 -3.49 -24.65
N LYS A 204 -5.73 -2.67 -25.27
CA LYS A 204 -7.18 -2.74 -25.11
C LYS A 204 -7.79 -4.06 -25.59
N PRO A 205 -7.46 -4.61 -26.78
CA PRO A 205 -7.98 -5.91 -27.19
C PRO A 205 -7.56 -7.04 -26.25
N GLN A 206 -6.33 -6.98 -25.72
CA GLN A 206 -5.83 -7.94 -24.74
C GLN A 206 -6.63 -7.87 -23.43
N LEU A 207 -6.96 -6.67 -22.96
CA LEU A 207 -7.83 -6.44 -21.82
C LEU A 207 -9.20 -7.09 -22.04
N GLU A 208 -9.86 -6.76 -23.15
CA GLU A 208 -11.21 -7.26 -23.49
C GLU A 208 -11.25 -8.79 -23.61
N LEU A 209 -10.17 -9.42 -24.13
CA LEU A 209 -10.04 -10.87 -24.20
C LEU A 209 -9.99 -11.50 -22.79
N LEU A 210 -9.13 -10.97 -21.91
CA LEU A 210 -8.95 -11.56 -20.58
C LEU A 210 -10.12 -11.28 -19.63
N GLU A 211 -10.85 -10.17 -19.82
CA GLU A 211 -12.08 -9.89 -19.06
C GLU A 211 -13.19 -10.91 -19.31
N GLN A 212 -13.16 -11.59 -20.46
CA GLN A 212 -14.15 -12.62 -20.83
C GLN A 212 -13.75 -14.03 -20.38
N LEU A 213 -12.57 -14.21 -19.81
CA LEU A 213 -12.10 -15.53 -19.37
C LEU A 213 -12.66 -15.89 -17.99
N GLU A 214 -13.22 -17.09 -17.90
CA GLU A 214 -13.58 -17.71 -16.62
C GLU A 214 -12.33 -18.24 -15.90
N PRO A 215 -12.22 -18.15 -14.57
CA PRO A 215 -11.08 -18.69 -13.82
C PRO A 215 -10.81 -20.20 -14.03
N SER A 216 -11.82 -20.96 -14.45
CA SER A 216 -11.72 -22.38 -14.79
C SER A 216 -11.00 -22.65 -16.12
N SER A 217 -10.84 -21.63 -16.98
CA SER A 217 -10.15 -21.74 -18.26
C SER A 217 -8.63 -21.78 -18.11
N ILE A 218 -8.10 -21.35 -16.97
CA ILE A 218 -6.67 -21.41 -16.64
C ILE A 218 -6.36 -22.77 -16.00
N PRO A 219 -5.47 -23.59 -16.57
CA PRO A 219 -5.10 -24.87 -16.00
C PRO A 219 -4.53 -24.73 -14.58
N ASP A 220 -4.97 -25.57 -13.66
CA ASP A 220 -4.37 -25.67 -12.33
C ASP A 220 -2.90 -26.12 -12.44
N GLY A 221 -2.07 -25.68 -11.49
CA GLY A 221 -0.63 -25.94 -11.46
C GLY A 221 -0.03 -25.57 -10.11
N HIS A 222 1.26 -25.87 -9.90
CA HIS A 222 1.96 -25.49 -8.67
C HIS A 222 2.05 -23.96 -8.55
N ILE A 223 2.15 -23.44 -7.32
CA ILE A 223 2.22 -21.99 -7.07
C ILE A 223 3.42 -21.33 -7.77
N ASP A 224 4.49 -22.10 -7.97
CA ASP A 224 5.73 -21.70 -8.64
C ASP A 224 5.68 -21.82 -10.17
N ASP A 225 4.68 -22.53 -10.72
CA ASP A 225 4.58 -22.78 -12.15
C ASP A 225 4.04 -21.53 -12.85
N PRO A 226 4.71 -21.02 -13.91
CA PRO A 226 4.23 -19.83 -14.59
C PRO A 226 2.90 -20.08 -15.31
N VAL A 227 2.03 -19.06 -15.31
CA VAL A 227 0.76 -19.05 -16.04
C VAL A 227 0.97 -18.39 -17.40
N SER A 228 0.45 -19.05 -18.44
CA SER A 228 0.39 -18.50 -19.80
C SER A 228 -1.03 -18.06 -20.11
N PHE A 229 -1.19 -16.80 -20.52
CA PHE A 229 -2.46 -16.24 -20.95
C PHE A 229 -2.58 -16.29 -22.47
N PRO A 230 -3.80 -16.41 -23.02
CA PRO A 230 -3.99 -16.24 -24.46
C PRO A 230 -3.66 -14.80 -24.86
N GLU A 231 -2.97 -14.63 -25.98
CA GLU A 231 -2.57 -13.33 -26.52
C GLU A 231 -3.37 -12.99 -27.78
N VAL A 232 -3.77 -11.72 -27.92
CA VAL A 232 -4.44 -11.21 -29.12
C VAL A 232 -3.42 -10.97 -30.24
N GLU A 233 -3.79 -11.29 -31.49
CA GLU A 233 -2.98 -10.91 -32.64
C GLU A 233 -2.95 -9.39 -32.79
N LEU A 234 -1.76 -8.79 -32.69
CA LEU A 234 -1.56 -7.35 -32.81
C LEU A 234 -1.85 -6.86 -34.24
N ASP A 235 -2.27 -5.61 -34.37
CA ASP A 235 -2.40 -4.95 -35.67
C ASP A 235 -1.08 -5.09 -36.47
N PRO A 236 -1.13 -5.41 -37.78
CA PRO A 236 0.06 -5.58 -38.60
C PRO A 236 1.06 -4.41 -38.54
N PHE A 237 0.59 -3.20 -38.24
CA PHE A 237 1.46 -2.06 -37.99
C PHE A 237 2.29 -2.20 -36.71
N PHE A 238 1.69 -2.63 -35.59
CA PHE A 238 2.42 -2.87 -34.35
C PHE A 238 3.41 -4.03 -34.48
N VAL A 239 3.03 -5.09 -35.21
CA VAL A 239 3.97 -6.16 -35.56
C VAL A 239 5.18 -5.60 -36.32
N ALA A 240 4.96 -4.67 -37.25
CA ALA A 240 6.05 -4.04 -37.99
C ALA A 240 6.95 -3.16 -37.12
N VAL A 241 6.37 -2.40 -36.18
CA VAL A 241 7.12 -1.59 -35.20
C VAL A 241 7.97 -2.48 -34.29
N GLY A 242 7.39 -3.57 -33.76
CA GLY A 242 8.09 -4.51 -32.88
C GLY A 242 9.19 -5.32 -33.57
N GLN A 243 9.07 -5.57 -34.88
CA GLN A 243 10.12 -6.29 -35.64
C GLN A 243 11.26 -5.38 -36.14
N ALA A 244 11.06 -4.06 -36.20
CA ALA A 244 12.08 -3.13 -36.70
C ALA A 244 13.39 -3.13 -35.88
N PRO A 245 13.40 -3.22 -34.53
CA PRO A 245 14.62 -3.39 -33.74
C PRO A 245 15.46 -4.59 -34.17
N HIS A 246 14.83 -5.73 -34.46
CA HIS A 246 15.56 -6.93 -34.91
C HIS A 246 16.20 -6.73 -36.29
N VAL A 247 15.51 -6.03 -37.20
CA VAL A 247 16.10 -5.66 -38.51
C VAL A 247 17.29 -4.72 -38.32
N LEU A 248 17.19 -3.74 -37.43
CA LEU A 248 18.27 -2.81 -37.10
C LEU A 248 19.51 -3.54 -36.56
N GLU A 249 19.31 -4.46 -35.61
CA GLU A 249 20.37 -5.28 -35.04
C GLU A 249 21.05 -6.14 -36.11
N LYS A 250 20.25 -6.86 -36.91
CA LYS A 250 20.73 -7.68 -38.03
C LYS A 250 21.50 -6.86 -39.08
N THR A 251 21.06 -5.63 -39.34
CA THR A 251 21.77 -4.64 -40.19
C THR A 251 23.12 -4.26 -39.63
N THR A 252 23.15 -3.90 -38.37
CA THR A 252 24.34 -3.38 -37.70
C THR A 252 25.42 -4.46 -37.58
N ASN A 253 25.00 -5.70 -37.31
CA ASN A 253 25.88 -6.86 -37.13
C ASN A 253 26.34 -7.51 -38.44
N SER A 254 25.83 -7.05 -39.59
CA SER A 254 26.25 -7.55 -40.90
C SER A 254 27.63 -7.03 -41.31
N TRP A 255 28.38 -7.86 -42.04
CA TRP A 255 29.73 -7.51 -42.52
C TRP A 255 29.70 -6.33 -43.48
N THR A 256 28.69 -6.27 -44.33
CA THR A 256 28.42 -5.17 -45.26
C THR A 256 26.98 -4.69 -45.06
N PRO A 257 26.72 -3.79 -44.09
CA PRO A 257 25.37 -3.36 -43.74
C PRO A 257 24.56 -2.85 -44.94
N THR A 258 25.18 -2.05 -45.82
CA THR A 258 24.53 -1.50 -47.02
C THR A 258 24.08 -2.59 -48.01
N LEU A 259 24.94 -3.57 -48.30
CA LEU A 259 24.61 -4.67 -49.22
C LEU A 259 23.58 -5.62 -48.60
N SER A 260 23.70 -5.87 -47.29
CA SER A 260 22.77 -6.73 -46.55
C SER A 260 21.38 -6.11 -46.51
N HIS A 261 21.29 -4.80 -46.26
CA HIS A 261 20.03 -4.06 -46.32
C HIS A 261 19.42 -4.04 -47.72
N TRP A 262 20.23 -3.83 -48.75
CA TRP A 262 19.79 -3.94 -50.15
C TRP A 262 19.21 -5.33 -50.45
N TRP A 263 19.83 -6.38 -49.91
CA TRP A 263 19.32 -7.75 -50.05
C TRP A 263 18.03 -7.96 -49.27
N TRP A 264 17.92 -7.47 -48.03
CA TRP A 264 16.71 -7.56 -47.22
C TRP A 264 15.52 -6.86 -47.85
N LYS A 265 15.71 -5.67 -48.43
CA LYS A 265 14.67 -4.96 -49.19
C LYS A 265 14.03 -5.80 -50.32
N ARG A 266 14.74 -6.81 -50.83
CA ARG A 266 14.23 -7.73 -51.86
C ARG A 266 13.45 -8.90 -51.31
N GLN A 267 13.61 -9.21 -50.01
CA GLN A 267 12.95 -10.32 -49.36
C GLN A 267 11.50 -9.99 -49.03
N ASP A 268 10.62 -10.98 -49.13
CA ASP A 268 9.18 -10.78 -48.91
C ASP A 268 8.86 -10.49 -47.43
N TRP A 269 9.61 -11.09 -46.49
CA TRP A 269 9.46 -10.78 -45.06
C TRP A 269 9.70 -9.30 -44.77
N TYR A 270 10.72 -8.67 -45.38
CA TYR A 270 11.02 -7.26 -45.19
C TYR A 270 9.93 -6.37 -45.79
N LYS A 271 9.49 -6.69 -47.02
CA LYS A 271 8.40 -5.94 -47.67
C LYS A 271 7.10 -6.04 -46.86
N LYS A 272 6.77 -7.21 -46.30
CA LYS A 272 5.59 -7.41 -45.46
C LYS A 272 5.63 -6.50 -44.22
N ILE A 273 6.76 -6.45 -43.52
CA ILE A 273 6.99 -5.56 -42.37
C ILE A 273 6.80 -4.09 -42.77
N PHE A 274 7.56 -3.62 -43.76
CA PHE A 274 7.64 -2.18 -44.03
C PHE A 274 6.55 -1.63 -44.96
N SER A 275 5.71 -2.46 -45.58
CA SER A 275 4.55 -1.99 -46.36
C SER A 275 3.44 -1.40 -45.49
N GLN A 276 3.24 -1.95 -44.28
CA GLN A 276 2.26 -1.43 -43.31
C GLN A 276 2.66 -0.04 -42.79
N LYS A 277 3.97 0.16 -42.55
CA LYS A 277 4.54 1.47 -42.20
C LYS A 277 4.08 2.55 -43.16
N THR A 278 4.32 2.40 -44.46
CA THR A 278 4.00 3.44 -45.44
C THR A 278 2.50 3.74 -45.50
N LYS A 279 1.67 2.69 -45.46
CA LYS A 279 0.21 2.83 -45.56
C LYS A 279 -0.38 3.65 -44.41
N LEU A 280 -0.04 3.30 -43.16
CA LEU A 280 -0.58 4.00 -41.99
C LEU A 280 0.03 5.41 -41.86
N MET A 281 1.34 5.55 -42.04
CA MET A 281 2.03 6.84 -41.89
C MET A 281 1.53 7.89 -42.87
N GLN A 282 1.31 7.53 -44.13
CA GLN A 282 0.75 8.46 -45.11
C GLN A 282 -0.68 8.90 -44.75
N ALA A 283 -1.48 8.01 -44.18
CA ALA A 283 -2.81 8.37 -43.68
C ALA A 283 -2.71 9.35 -42.50
N GLN A 284 -1.83 9.08 -41.53
CA GLN A 284 -1.70 9.95 -40.36
C GLN A 284 -1.06 11.30 -40.67
N ILE A 285 -0.15 11.38 -41.64
CA ILE A 285 0.36 12.67 -42.14
C ILE A 285 -0.76 13.51 -42.78
N ARG A 286 -1.64 12.89 -43.58
CA ARG A 286 -2.79 13.61 -44.16
C ARG A 286 -3.71 14.15 -43.06
N ASN A 287 -4.02 13.32 -42.06
CA ASN A 287 -4.81 13.73 -40.90
C ASN A 287 -4.15 14.88 -40.14
N ALA A 288 -2.84 14.79 -39.89
CA ALA A 288 -2.09 15.83 -39.18
C ALA A 288 -2.06 17.17 -39.94
N VAL A 289 -1.92 17.13 -41.26
CA VAL A 289 -2.00 18.33 -42.11
C VAL A 289 -3.40 18.94 -42.09
N GLU A 290 -4.44 18.12 -42.16
CA GLU A 290 -5.82 18.58 -42.08
C GLU A 290 -6.14 19.21 -40.71
N ASN A 291 -5.70 18.57 -39.62
CA ASN A 291 -5.87 19.08 -38.26
C ASN A 291 -5.12 20.40 -38.05
N TYR A 292 -3.87 20.48 -38.53
CA TYR A 292 -3.10 21.73 -38.52
C TYR A 292 -3.85 22.86 -39.24
N HIS A 293 -4.42 22.59 -40.43
CA HIS A 293 -5.21 23.59 -41.16
C HIS A 293 -6.50 24.01 -40.45
N LYS A 294 -7.07 23.14 -39.61
CA LYS A 294 -8.21 23.43 -38.73
C LYS A 294 -7.81 24.15 -37.43
N GLY A 295 -6.51 24.34 -37.18
CA GLY A 295 -6.01 24.92 -35.93
C GLY A 295 -5.92 23.93 -34.75
N HIS A 296 -6.06 22.63 -35.00
CA HIS A 296 -5.91 21.59 -34.00
C HIS A 296 -4.49 21.02 -34.05
N VAL A 297 -3.70 21.22 -33.00
CA VAL A 297 -2.32 20.72 -32.87
C VAL A 297 -2.19 20.06 -31.51
N HIS A 298 -2.41 18.74 -31.49
CA HIS A 298 -2.48 17.90 -30.29
C HIS A 298 -1.80 16.54 -30.54
N SER A 299 -0.67 16.51 -31.24
CA SER A 299 0.17 15.32 -31.40
C SER A 299 1.57 15.71 -31.85
N ALA A 300 2.54 14.83 -31.69
CA ALA A 300 3.91 15.10 -32.12
C ALA A 300 3.99 15.38 -33.62
N LEU A 301 3.28 14.59 -34.44
CA LEU A 301 3.28 14.74 -35.88
C LEU A 301 2.66 16.07 -36.32
N GLU A 302 1.54 16.48 -35.74
CA GLU A 302 0.91 17.78 -36.01
C GLU A 302 1.80 18.96 -35.63
N HIS A 303 2.53 18.85 -34.50
CA HIS A 303 3.52 19.85 -34.11
C HIS A 303 4.67 19.95 -35.11
N VAL A 304 5.17 18.83 -35.63
CA VAL A 304 6.23 18.82 -36.65
C VAL A 304 5.71 19.44 -37.95
N VAL A 305 4.49 19.13 -38.37
CA VAL A 305 3.81 19.74 -39.52
C VAL A 305 3.70 21.26 -39.35
N MET A 306 3.24 21.73 -38.19
CA MET A 306 3.16 23.15 -37.86
C MET A 306 4.53 23.85 -37.96
N ARG A 307 5.57 23.24 -37.37
CA ARG A 307 6.94 23.80 -37.36
C ARG A 307 7.55 23.81 -38.75
N GLU A 308 7.28 22.78 -39.56
CA GLU A 308 7.69 22.71 -40.95
C GLU A 308 7.00 23.79 -41.79
N ALA A 309 5.71 24.04 -41.59
CA ALA A 309 4.99 25.13 -42.24
C ALA A 309 5.59 26.51 -41.91
N ALA A 310 5.88 26.75 -40.63
CA ALA A 310 6.52 27.98 -40.17
C ALA A 310 7.94 28.15 -40.74
N LEU A 311 8.73 27.08 -40.77
CA LEU A 311 10.08 27.07 -41.33
C LEU A 311 10.05 27.33 -42.84
N ALA A 312 9.14 26.69 -43.57
CA ALA A 312 8.97 26.86 -45.00
C ALA A 312 8.62 28.30 -45.35
N LYS A 313 7.69 28.91 -44.60
CA LYS A 313 7.35 30.34 -44.72
C LYS A 313 8.55 31.25 -44.48
N LYS A 314 9.36 30.97 -43.45
CA LYS A 314 10.58 31.74 -43.15
C LYS A 314 11.64 31.64 -44.26
N GLN A 315 11.69 30.51 -44.95
CA GLN A 315 12.65 30.21 -46.01
C GLN A 315 12.13 30.51 -47.43
N ASP A 316 10.94 31.12 -47.54
CA ASP A 316 10.26 31.38 -48.82
C ASP A 316 10.17 30.14 -49.73
N ARG A 317 9.82 29.00 -49.13
CA ARG A 317 9.59 27.72 -49.83
C ARG A 317 8.24 27.13 -49.47
N LYS A 318 7.76 26.20 -50.29
CA LYS A 318 6.56 25.41 -49.97
C LYS A 318 6.85 24.45 -48.79
N PRO A 319 5.90 24.23 -47.87
CA PRO A 319 6.01 23.18 -46.85
C PRO A 319 6.16 21.80 -47.48
N GLN A 320 7.02 20.96 -46.90
CA GLN A 320 7.30 19.61 -47.39
C GLN A 320 6.51 18.55 -46.61
N PHE A 321 5.18 18.58 -46.71
CA PHE A 321 4.32 17.65 -45.97
C PHE A 321 4.29 16.23 -46.54
N ASP A 322 4.62 16.07 -47.81
CA ASP A 322 4.65 14.80 -48.54
C ASP A 322 6.03 14.13 -48.55
N ALA A 323 7.00 14.70 -47.83
CA ALA A 323 8.37 14.22 -47.88
C ALA A 323 8.57 12.95 -47.04
N ASP A 324 9.26 11.96 -47.62
CA ASP A 324 9.53 10.65 -47.02
C ASP A 324 10.18 10.73 -45.63
N TRP A 325 10.97 11.78 -45.37
CA TRP A 325 11.62 11.97 -44.08
C TRP A 325 10.61 12.13 -42.93
N LEU A 326 9.40 12.64 -43.18
CA LEU A 326 8.39 12.83 -42.13
C LEU A 326 7.83 11.47 -41.69
N ILE A 327 7.60 10.57 -42.66
CA ILE A 327 7.23 9.16 -42.43
C ILE A 327 8.33 8.44 -41.65
N ASP A 328 9.58 8.64 -42.08
CA ASP A 328 10.74 8.00 -41.47
C ASP A 328 11.00 8.52 -40.05
N GLU A 329 10.76 9.81 -39.79
CA GLU A 329 10.90 10.42 -38.47
C GLU A 329 9.87 9.87 -37.49
N ALA A 330 8.58 9.91 -37.86
CA ALA A 330 7.50 9.38 -37.03
C ALA A 330 7.68 7.88 -36.73
N PHE A 331 8.01 7.08 -37.74
CA PHE A 331 8.28 5.65 -37.53
C PHE A 331 9.51 5.42 -36.64
N GLY A 332 10.57 6.20 -36.81
CA GLY A 332 11.76 6.12 -35.98
C GLY A 332 11.50 6.43 -34.52
N ASP A 333 10.64 7.42 -34.23
CA ASP A 333 10.24 7.78 -32.87
C ASP A 333 9.43 6.65 -32.20
N LEU A 334 8.51 5.99 -32.92
CA LEU A 334 7.79 4.79 -32.43
C LEU A 334 8.74 3.64 -32.08
N VAL A 335 9.66 3.30 -33.01
CA VAL A 335 10.62 2.20 -32.82
C VAL A 335 11.56 2.48 -31.65
N ALA A 336 12.02 3.73 -31.50
CA ALA A 336 12.92 4.11 -30.43
C ALA A 336 12.25 4.07 -29.05
N SER A 337 11.02 4.58 -28.92
CA SER A 337 10.36 4.76 -27.62
C SER A 337 9.84 3.45 -27.03
N HIS A 338 9.12 2.63 -27.81
CA HIS A 338 8.41 1.46 -27.27
C HIS A 338 9.38 0.43 -26.67
N HIS A 339 10.47 0.12 -27.38
CA HIS A 339 11.43 -0.91 -26.99
C HIS A 339 12.23 -0.49 -25.75
N THR A 340 12.62 0.77 -25.65
CA THR A 340 13.42 1.24 -24.50
C THR A 340 12.59 1.38 -23.23
N ASN A 341 11.35 1.85 -23.33
CA ASN A 341 10.51 2.10 -22.15
C ASN A 341 9.94 0.80 -21.57
N SER A 342 9.51 -0.13 -22.42
CA SER A 342 9.10 -1.49 -21.97
C SER A 342 10.23 -2.21 -21.23
N GLY A 343 11.47 -2.13 -21.75
CA GLY A 343 12.65 -2.68 -21.09
C GLY A 343 12.95 -2.06 -19.73
N ALA A 344 12.85 -0.73 -19.62
CA ALA A 344 13.01 -0.03 -18.35
C ALA A 344 11.98 -0.48 -17.31
N MET A 345 10.70 -0.58 -17.68
CA MET A 345 9.63 -1.05 -16.79
C MET A 345 9.83 -2.52 -16.37
N CYS A 346 10.30 -3.38 -17.29
CA CYS A 346 10.66 -4.75 -16.99
C CYS A 346 11.79 -4.83 -15.95
N TRP A 347 12.88 -4.08 -16.15
CA TRP A 347 14.01 -4.07 -15.22
C TRP A 347 13.64 -3.54 -13.84
N ILE A 348 12.89 -2.43 -13.76
CA ILE A 348 12.42 -1.90 -12.47
C ILE A 348 11.61 -2.95 -11.74
N SER A 349 10.64 -3.58 -12.40
CA SER A 349 9.82 -4.63 -11.79
C SER A 349 10.65 -5.81 -11.27
N LYS A 350 11.68 -6.21 -12.03
CA LYS A 350 12.59 -7.29 -11.64
C LYS A 350 13.47 -6.93 -10.44
N TYR A 351 13.98 -5.70 -10.38
CA TYR A 351 14.72 -5.22 -9.21
C TYR A 351 13.81 -5.07 -7.99
N LEU A 352 12.60 -4.52 -8.14
CA LEU A 352 11.67 -4.39 -7.02
C LEU A 352 11.19 -5.75 -6.48
N SER A 353 11.01 -6.76 -7.34
CA SER A 353 10.72 -8.14 -6.93
C SER A 353 11.88 -8.78 -6.17
N GLY A 354 13.12 -8.55 -6.59
CA GLY A 354 14.32 -9.07 -5.92
C GLY A 354 14.74 -8.30 -4.67
N TYR A 355 14.18 -7.11 -4.43
CA TYR A 355 14.54 -6.22 -3.32
C TYR A 355 13.26 -5.71 -2.61
N PRO A 356 12.59 -6.56 -1.80
CA PRO A 356 11.31 -6.23 -1.16
C PRO A 356 11.33 -4.97 -0.30
N ASP A 357 12.45 -4.70 0.39
CA ASP A 357 12.61 -3.50 1.24
C ASP A 357 12.56 -2.22 0.39
N CYS A 358 13.23 -2.22 -0.77
CA CYS A 358 13.20 -1.08 -1.68
C CYS A 358 11.80 -0.84 -2.23
N GLN A 359 11.07 -1.91 -2.55
CA GLN A 359 9.67 -1.80 -2.96
C GLN A 359 8.80 -1.21 -1.85
N SER A 360 8.89 -1.75 -0.63
CA SER A 360 8.08 -1.30 0.51
C SER A 360 8.32 0.18 0.80
N ARG A 361 9.59 0.61 0.81
CA ARG A 361 9.95 2.01 0.99
C ARG A 361 9.46 2.91 -0.14
N LEU A 362 9.54 2.46 -1.39
CA LEU A 362 8.98 3.20 -2.53
C LEU A 362 7.47 3.41 -2.37
N ARG A 363 6.75 2.36 -1.95
CA ARG A 363 5.31 2.43 -1.71
C ARG A 363 4.95 3.36 -0.56
N SER A 364 5.64 3.25 0.58
CA SER A 364 5.44 4.17 1.71
C SER A 364 5.65 5.62 1.29
N SER A 365 6.73 5.90 0.53
CA SER A 365 7.01 7.24 0.00
C SER A 365 5.89 7.75 -0.92
N LEU A 366 5.29 6.88 -1.75
CA LEU A 366 4.14 7.26 -2.58
C LEU A 366 2.91 7.59 -1.74
N TYR A 367 2.60 6.78 -0.72
CA TYR A 367 1.43 6.96 0.14
C TYR A 367 1.55 8.21 1.01
N GLU A 368 2.75 8.53 1.51
CA GLU A 368 3.03 9.73 2.30
C GLU A 368 2.89 11.03 1.48
N GLU A 369 3.35 11.01 0.23
CA GLU A 369 3.35 12.19 -0.65
C GLU A 369 2.01 12.43 -1.36
N ILE A 370 1.12 11.43 -1.37
CA ILE A 370 -0.21 11.52 -1.99
C ILE A 370 -1.31 11.10 -0.98
N PRO A 371 -1.42 11.79 0.17
CA PRO A 371 -2.29 11.35 1.27
C PRO A 371 -3.78 11.41 0.92
N GLU A 372 -4.19 12.29 0.00
CA GLU A 372 -5.60 12.41 -0.41
C GLU A 372 -6.08 11.19 -1.21
N ALA A 373 -5.22 10.61 -2.06
CA ALA A 373 -5.57 9.38 -2.77
C ALA A 373 -5.65 8.17 -1.82
N VAL A 374 -4.81 8.16 -0.77
CA VAL A 374 -4.86 7.16 0.30
C VAL A 374 -6.14 7.28 1.12
N SER A 375 -6.46 8.49 1.59
CA SER A 375 -7.65 8.74 2.43
C SER A 375 -8.96 8.43 1.70
N GLN A 376 -9.00 8.66 0.38
CA GLN A 376 -10.15 8.38 -0.47
C GLN A 376 -10.17 6.97 -1.06
N HIS A 377 -9.18 6.12 -0.77
CA HIS A 377 -9.08 4.76 -1.32
C HIS A 377 -9.22 4.71 -2.85
N ARG A 378 -8.49 5.56 -3.57
CA ARG A 378 -8.48 5.59 -5.05
C ARG A 378 -7.07 5.58 -5.62
N SER A 379 -6.97 5.32 -6.92
CA SER A 379 -5.73 5.58 -7.67
C SER A 379 -5.37 7.07 -7.63
N PRO A 380 -4.07 7.41 -7.58
CA PRO A 380 -3.63 8.80 -7.66
C PRO A 380 -3.87 9.31 -9.08
N THR A 381 -4.26 10.58 -9.19
CA THR A 381 -4.40 11.29 -10.46
C THR A 381 -3.02 11.63 -11.03
N PHE A 382 -2.97 11.93 -12.34
CA PHE A 382 -1.74 12.41 -12.96
C PHE A 382 -1.16 13.66 -12.26
N ASP A 383 -2.02 14.63 -11.90
CA ASP A 383 -1.58 15.86 -11.25
C ASP A 383 -1.01 15.62 -9.85
N GLU A 384 -1.58 14.68 -9.10
CA GLU A 384 -1.02 14.25 -7.82
C GLU A 384 0.36 13.62 -7.98
N ILE A 385 0.52 12.65 -8.90
CA ILE A 385 1.84 12.02 -9.17
C ILE A 385 2.87 13.06 -9.64
N ARG A 386 2.44 14.00 -10.48
CA ARG A 386 3.32 15.05 -11.04
C ARG A 386 3.75 16.05 -9.98
N CYS A 387 2.85 16.45 -9.08
CA CYS A 387 3.12 17.44 -8.03
C CYS A 387 3.82 16.85 -6.80
N ALA A 388 3.69 15.55 -6.55
CA ALA A 388 4.33 14.85 -5.45
C ALA A 388 5.87 14.91 -5.52
N LYS A 389 6.52 15.09 -4.37
CA LYS A 389 7.99 15.03 -4.28
C LYS A 389 8.39 13.57 -4.10
N LEU A 390 8.77 12.91 -5.20
CA LEU A 390 9.06 11.47 -5.22
C LEU A 390 10.56 11.17 -5.44
N PRO A 391 11.48 11.61 -4.54
CA PRO A 391 12.91 11.45 -4.74
C PRO A 391 13.34 9.98 -4.76
N TYR A 392 12.66 9.13 -3.98
CA TYR A 392 12.96 7.70 -3.93
C TYR A 392 12.57 6.97 -5.24
N LEU A 393 11.46 7.37 -5.88
CA LEU A 393 11.10 6.85 -7.20
C LEU A 393 12.12 7.27 -8.28
N GLU A 394 12.60 8.52 -8.22
CA GLU A 394 13.63 9.01 -9.13
C GLU A 394 14.96 8.27 -8.93
N ALA A 395 15.32 7.98 -7.67
CA ALA A 395 16.46 7.15 -7.32
C ALA A 395 16.36 5.71 -7.84
N VAL A 396 15.18 5.06 -7.70
CA VAL A 396 14.91 3.73 -8.26
C VAL A 396 15.11 3.69 -9.78
N ILE A 397 14.62 4.71 -10.49
CA ILE A 397 14.78 4.82 -11.94
C ILE A 397 16.25 5.04 -12.32
N ALA A 398 16.96 5.91 -11.61
CA ALA A 398 18.37 6.20 -11.86
C ALA A 398 19.26 4.98 -11.60
N GLU A 399 18.99 4.24 -10.53
CA GLU A 399 19.75 3.04 -10.15
C GLU A 399 19.51 1.89 -11.15
N MET A 400 18.26 1.70 -11.58
CA MET A 400 17.97 0.74 -12.66
C MET A 400 18.79 1.09 -13.92
N GLN A 401 18.79 2.35 -14.35
CA GLN A 401 19.52 2.78 -15.55
C GLN A 401 21.04 2.56 -15.41
N ARG A 402 21.59 2.73 -14.20
CA ARG A 402 23.02 2.47 -13.92
C ARG A 402 23.36 0.99 -14.05
N LEU A 403 22.48 0.10 -13.58
CA LEU A 403 22.67 -1.35 -13.61
C LEU A 403 22.35 -1.98 -14.97
N THR A 404 21.64 -1.27 -15.84
CA THR A 404 21.30 -1.74 -17.19
C THR A 404 21.89 -0.85 -18.29
N PRO A 405 23.19 -0.55 -18.23
CA PRO A 405 23.79 0.40 -19.15
C PRO A 405 23.99 -0.24 -20.53
N PHE A 406 23.95 0.58 -21.57
CA PHE A 406 24.37 0.19 -22.92
C PHE A 406 25.59 1.00 -23.34
N SER A 407 26.45 0.41 -24.16
CA SER A 407 27.64 1.13 -24.65
C SER A 407 27.28 2.12 -25.76
N MET A 408 27.90 3.29 -25.72
CA MET A 408 27.85 4.25 -26.80
C MET A 408 29.10 4.15 -27.67
N VAL A 409 28.99 4.53 -28.94
CA VAL A 409 30.14 4.56 -29.84
C VAL A 409 30.24 5.90 -30.57
N ARG A 410 31.49 6.34 -30.76
CA ARG A 410 31.88 7.50 -31.57
C ARG A 410 32.99 7.12 -32.55
N GLU A 411 33.17 7.93 -33.57
CA GLU A 411 34.28 7.87 -34.51
C GLU A 411 35.12 9.13 -34.33
N ALA A 412 36.44 8.96 -34.20
CA ALA A 412 37.36 10.09 -34.23
C ALA A 412 37.34 10.71 -35.63
N THR A 413 36.98 11.99 -35.76
CA THR A 413 36.88 12.68 -37.05
C THR A 413 38.18 13.36 -37.47
N SER A 414 39.16 13.39 -36.58
CA SER A 414 40.55 13.77 -36.83
C SER A 414 41.47 12.96 -35.92
N ASP A 415 42.77 13.00 -36.18
CA ASP A 415 43.77 12.52 -35.22
C ASP A 415 43.59 13.23 -33.88
N THR A 416 43.57 12.47 -32.80
CA THR A 416 43.30 12.96 -31.45
C THR A 416 43.99 12.10 -30.40
N GLU A 417 43.69 12.33 -29.13
CA GLU A 417 44.27 11.62 -27.99
C GLU A 417 43.18 11.20 -27.00
N ILE A 418 43.31 10.02 -26.40
CA ILE A 418 42.50 9.56 -25.27
C ILE A 418 43.46 9.00 -24.23
N LEU A 419 43.44 9.56 -23.01
CA LEU A 419 44.27 9.14 -21.87
C LEU A 419 45.77 8.98 -22.19
N GLY A 420 46.41 9.95 -22.86
CA GLY A 420 47.83 9.84 -23.24
C GLY A 420 48.10 9.13 -24.57
N HIS A 421 47.09 8.46 -25.15
CA HIS A 421 47.27 7.61 -26.32
C HIS A 421 46.75 8.27 -27.59
N ARG A 422 47.60 8.31 -28.63
CA ARG A 422 47.21 8.82 -29.96
C ARG A 422 46.16 7.91 -30.60
N ILE A 423 45.03 8.49 -30.95
CA ILE A 423 43.90 7.85 -31.64
C ILE A 423 43.81 8.44 -33.05
N PRO A 424 44.17 7.68 -34.10
CA PRO A 424 44.07 8.16 -35.48
C PRO A 424 42.62 8.42 -35.92
N GLU A 425 42.42 9.33 -36.87
CA GLU A 425 41.13 9.57 -37.54
C GLU A 425 40.47 8.24 -37.99
N GLY A 426 39.16 8.10 -37.85
CA GLY A 426 38.39 6.93 -38.27
C GLY A 426 38.42 5.75 -37.30
N CYS A 427 39.18 5.82 -36.19
CA CYS A 427 39.06 4.84 -35.11
C CYS A 427 37.68 4.92 -34.45
N GLN A 428 37.13 3.76 -34.11
CA GLN A 428 35.84 3.62 -33.46
C GLN A 428 36.08 3.54 -31.95
N VAL A 429 35.43 4.39 -31.18
CA VAL A 429 35.61 4.53 -29.73
C VAL A 429 34.32 4.12 -29.03
N PHE A 430 34.34 3.01 -28.31
CA PHE A 430 33.24 2.46 -27.54
C PHE A 430 33.39 2.84 -26.07
N MET A 431 32.37 3.50 -25.53
CA MET A 431 32.26 3.83 -24.12
C MET A 431 31.60 2.66 -23.40
N VAL A 432 32.40 1.91 -22.64
CA VAL A 432 32.02 0.66 -21.98
C VAL A 432 31.30 0.99 -20.67
N ASN A 433 30.02 1.32 -20.77
CA ASN A 433 29.23 1.82 -19.64
C ASN A 433 28.77 0.73 -18.65
N GLY A 434 29.19 -0.53 -18.80
CA GLY A 434 28.74 -1.67 -17.97
C GLY A 434 29.85 -2.38 -17.21
N GLY A 435 30.95 -1.69 -16.93
CA GLY A 435 32.16 -2.25 -16.33
C GLY A 435 32.70 -1.40 -15.18
N PRO A 436 34.02 -1.21 -15.08
CA PRO A 436 34.66 -0.30 -14.13
C PRO A 436 34.00 1.10 -14.09
N GLY A 437 33.84 1.66 -12.91
CA GLY A 437 33.07 2.87 -12.60
C GLY A 437 31.57 2.63 -12.42
N PHE A 438 30.96 1.70 -13.16
CA PHE A 438 29.53 1.39 -13.06
C PHE A 438 29.26 0.21 -12.14
N LEU A 439 29.70 -1.00 -12.52
CA LEU A 439 29.40 -2.27 -11.82
C LEU A 439 30.61 -2.83 -11.04
N SER A 440 31.75 -2.16 -11.12
CA SER A 440 32.99 -2.48 -10.40
C SER A 440 33.81 -1.19 -10.24
N PRO A 441 34.77 -1.12 -9.30
CA PRO A 441 35.55 0.09 -9.06
C PRO A 441 36.29 0.57 -10.33
N SER A 442 36.41 1.89 -10.47
CA SER A 442 37.13 2.55 -11.56
C SER A 442 38.63 2.19 -11.53
N PHE A 443 39.25 2.12 -12.71
CA PHE A 443 40.71 2.06 -12.75
C PHE A 443 41.33 3.40 -12.35
N PRO A 444 42.49 3.40 -11.67
CA PRO A 444 43.22 4.64 -11.43
C PRO A 444 43.72 5.21 -12.76
N VAL A 445 43.47 6.50 -12.98
CA VAL A 445 43.91 7.25 -14.16
C VAL A 445 44.65 8.50 -13.69
N ASP A 446 45.87 8.71 -14.19
CA ASP A 446 46.62 9.94 -13.93
C ASP A 446 45.92 11.14 -14.57
N GLU A 447 45.63 12.18 -13.78
CA GLU A 447 44.97 13.41 -14.24
C GLU A 447 45.75 14.13 -15.35
N ALA A 448 47.07 13.97 -15.41
CA ALA A 448 47.89 14.54 -16.48
C ALA A 448 47.55 13.95 -17.87
N LEU A 449 47.08 12.70 -17.91
CA LEU A 449 46.72 11.99 -19.15
C LEU A 449 45.33 12.38 -19.68
N ARG A 450 44.48 13.01 -18.85
CA ARG A 450 43.13 13.41 -19.25
C ARG A 450 43.15 14.60 -20.23
N SER A 451 42.06 14.79 -20.97
CA SER A 451 41.91 15.98 -21.81
C SER A 451 41.85 17.27 -20.95
N PRO A 452 42.21 18.45 -21.51
CA PRO A 452 42.03 19.72 -20.81
C PRO A 452 40.58 19.99 -20.39
N THR A 453 39.61 19.62 -21.22
CA THR A 453 38.17 19.79 -20.96
C THR A 453 37.70 18.89 -19.82
N SER A 454 38.19 17.65 -19.76
CA SER A 454 37.91 16.71 -18.67
C SER A 454 38.47 17.21 -17.34
N ARG A 455 39.70 17.75 -17.32
CA ARG A 455 40.31 18.36 -16.12
C ARG A 455 39.54 19.58 -15.60
N GLN A 456 39.07 20.45 -16.49
CA GLN A 456 38.32 21.65 -16.11
C GLN A 456 36.92 21.33 -15.57
N ALA A 457 36.32 20.24 -16.04
CA ALA A 457 34.95 19.85 -15.70
C ALA A 457 34.78 19.21 -14.31
N LYS A 458 35.60 19.59 -13.30
CA LYS A 458 35.66 19.11 -11.88
C LYS A 458 34.67 17.98 -11.53
N SER A 459 35.16 16.83 -11.05
CA SER A 459 34.35 15.74 -10.50
C SER A 459 33.18 16.26 -9.65
N ARG A 460 31.94 15.91 -10.00
CA ARG A 460 30.72 16.50 -9.43
C ARG A 460 29.94 15.60 -8.47
N GLY A 461 30.49 14.49 -7.98
CA GLY A 461 29.71 13.53 -7.18
C GLY A 461 30.47 12.95 -5.99
N SER A 462 29.71 12.53 -4.97
CA SER A 462 30.15 11.75 -3.81
C SER A 462 29.98 10.24 -4.07
N TRP A 463 30.31 9.78 -5.29
CA TRP A 463 30.12 8.38 -5.68
C TRP A 463 31.08 7.48 -4.89
N ASP A 464 30.52 6.66 -4.01
CA ASP A 464 31.27 5.78 -3.14
C ASP A 464 31.46 4.41 -3.80
N GLU A 465 32.62 4.24 -4.45
CA GLU A 465 33.02 2.98 -5.09
C GLU A 465 33.49 1.90 -4.09
N SER A 466 33.55 2.19 -2.78
CA SER A 466 33.93 1.19 -1.76
C SER A 466 32.80 0.21 -1.45
N LYS A 467 31.55 0.59 -1.69
CA LYS A 467 30.37 -0.25 -1.54
C LYS A 467 30.20 -1.17 -2.75
N ASP A 468 29.48 -2.28 -2.60
CA ASP A 468 29.20 -3.18 -3.73
C ASP A 468 28.37 -2.46 -4.81
N LEU A 469 28.94 -2.37 -6.01
CA LEU A 469 28.36 -1.65 -7.15
C LEU A 469 27.41 -2.51 -7.99
N LYS A 470 27.29 -3.80 -7.70
CA LYS A 470 26.37 -4.72 -8.41
C LYS A 470 25.00 -4.80 -7.77
N LEU A 471 24.87 -4.41 -6.50
CA LEU A 471 23.61 -4.38 -5.79
C LEU A 471 22.72 -3.26 -6.33
N PHE A 472 21.40 -3.49 -6.28
CA PHE A 472 20.39 -2.47 -6.53
C PHE A 472 20.20 -1.64 -5.26
N ASP A 473 20.78 -0.44 -5.24
CA ASP A 473 20.78 0.45 -4.08
C ASP A 473 20.39 1.88 -4.46
N PRO A 474 19.08 2.20 -4.42
CA PRO A 474 18.58 3.54 -4.72
C PRO A 474 19.13 4.63 -3.78
N ASP A 475 19.55 4.30 -2.55
CA ASP A 475 19.95 5.32 -1.57
C ASP A 475 21.19 6.13 -1.98
N ARG A 476 21.99 5.60 -2.90
CA ARG A 476 23.16 6.28 -3.46
C ARG A 476 22.82 7.55 -4.24
N TRP A 477 21.56 7.69 -4.65
CA TRP A 477 21.07 8.84 -5.39
C TRP A 477 20.35 9.85 -4.50
N LEU A 478 20.26 9.60 -3.19
CA LEU A 478 19.55 10.46 -2.26
C LEU A 478 20.51 11.37 -1.50
N VAL A 479 20.05 12.60 -1.25
CA VAL A 479 20.76 13.60 -0.46
C VAL A 479 19.86 14.08 0.66
N ILE A 480 20.43 14.28 1.86
CA ILE A 480 19.70 14.79 3.02
C ILE A 480 19.94 16.29 3.12
N GLY A 481 18.86 17.07 3.01
CA GLY A 481 18.84 18.50 3.19
C GLY A 481 19.16 18.92 4.63
N LYS A 482 19.51 20.19 4.82
CA LYS A 482 19.82 20.74 6.16
C LYS A 482 18.64 20.68 7.14
N ASP A 483 17.42 20.63 6.61
CA ASP A 483 16.16 20.49 7.31
C ASP A 483 15.75 19.02 7.54
N GLY A 484 16.59 18.06 7.14
CA GLY A 484 16.29 16.63 7.21
C GLY A 484 15.47 16.10 6.03
N SER A 485 15.07 16.95 5.08
CA SER A 485 14.32 16.50 3.89
C SER A 485 15.18 15.62 2.98
N ILE A 486 14.58 14.57 2.41
CA ILE A 486 15.27 13.71 1.44
C ILE A 486 15.05 14.31 0.03
N GLY A 487 16.14 14.52 -0.69
CA GLY A 487 16.15 14.95 -2.09
C GLY A 487 16.81 13.91 -3.00
N PHE A 488 16.62 14.07 -4.31
CA PHE A 488 17.27 13.26 -5.34
C PHE A 488 18.41 14.05 -6.00
N ASP A 489 19.59 13.43 -6.12
CA ASP A 489 20.74 13.97 -6.82
C ASP A 489 21.02 13.19 -8.11
N ALA A 490 20.57 13.76 -9.23
CA ALA A 490 20.71 13.17 -10.56
C ALA A 490 22.16 13.03 -11.07
N ILE A 491 23.14 13.62 -10.37
CA ILE A 491 24.57 13.55 -10.71
C ILE A 491 25.42 12.86 -9.65
N ALA A 492 24.79 12.22 -8.64
CA ALA A 492 25.49 11.51 -7.57
C ALA A 492 26.39 10.38 -8.08
N GLY A 493 25.93 9.67 -9.12
CA GLY A 493 26.61 8.52 -9.70
C GLY A 493 26.76 8.56 -11.22
N PRO A 494 27.50 7.61 -11.80
CA PRO A 494 27.73 7.55 -13.23
C PRO A 494 26.44 7.20 -13.97
N GLN A 495 26.02 8.06 -14.90
CA GLN A 495 24.81 7.85 -15.68
C GLN A 495 24.96 8.31 -17.13
N LEU A 496 24.79 7.37 -18.06
CA LEU A 496 24.89 7.62 -19.50
C LEU A 496 23.79 6.90 -20.31
N GLY A 497 22.74 6.39 -19.65
CA GLY A 497 21.63 5.64 -20.27
C GLY A 497 20.75 6.42 -21.26
N PHE A 498 20.94 7.73 -21.42
CA PHE A 498 20.33 8.51 -22.51
C PHE A 498 21.38 9.17 -23.42
N GLY A 499 22.65 8.83 -23.22
CA GLY A 499 23.78 9.57 -23.74
C GLY A 499 23.89 11.00 -23.22
N ALA A 500 24.85 11.74 -23.76
CA ALA A 500 25.14 13.11 -23.35
C ALA A 500 25.50 14.00 -24.56
N GLY A 501 25.54 15.31 -24.32
CA GLY A 501 25.88 16.32 -25.32
C GLY A 501 24.85 16.47 -26.44
N THR A 502 25.30 16.95 -27.60
CA THR A 502 24.45 17.27 -28.77
C THR A 502 23.65 16.07 -29.31
N ARG A 503 24.11 14.84 -29.01
CA ARG A 503 23.47 13.60 -29.47
C ARG A 503 22.71 12.86 -28.36
N GLN A 504 22.45 13.51 -27.21
CA GLN A 504 21.58 12.95 -26.18
C GLN A 504 20.21 12.55 -26.76
N CYS A 505 19.64 11.47 -26.21
CA CYS A 505 18.32 10.98 -26.57
C CYS A 505 17.30 12.11 -26.47
N TRP A 506 16.58 12.37 -27.57
CA TRP A 506 15.58 13.45 -27.62
C TRP A 506 14.45 13.20 -26.63
N GLY A 507 13.92 11.97 -26.62
CA GLY A 507 12.78 11.57 -25.80
C GLY A 507 13.08 11.36 -24.31
N ARG A 508 14.26 11.74 -23.79
CA ARG A 508 14.65 11.47 -22.38
C ARG A 508 13.57 11.89 -21.38
N ARG A 509 13.05 13.11 -21.51
CA ARG A 509 12.05 13.65 -20.57
C ARG A 509 10.71 12.91 -20.66
N MET A 510 10.29 12.56 -21.87
CA MET A 510 9.08 11.76 -22.10
C MET A 510 9.24 10.34 -21.52
N ALA A 511 10.38 9.68 -21.77
CA ALA A 511 10.68 8.36 -21.23
C ALA A 511 10.68 8.35 -19.69
N GLN A 512 11.29 9.36 -19.06
CA GLN A 512 11.28 9.52 -17.61
C GLN A 512 9.86 9.74 -17.07
N LEU A 513 9.05 10.58 -17.73
CA LEU A 513 7.64 10.79 -17.36
C LEU A 513 6.84 9.49 -17.44
N GLN A 514 6.96 8.76 -18.56
CA GLN A 514 6.26 7.50 -18.79
C GLN A 514 6.59 6.47 -17.71
N VAL A 515 7.88 6.19 -17.50
CA VAL A 515 8.31 5.23 -16.49
C VAL A 515 7.90 5.67 -15.09
N LYS A 516 8.02 6.97 -14.75
CA LYS A 516 7.60 7.50 -13.44
C LYS A 516 6.11 7.27 -13.18
N VAL A 517 5.24 7.65 -14.11
CA VAL A 517 3.79 7.53 -13.94
C VAL A 517 3.35 6.07 -13.90
N ILE A 518 3.82 5.24 -14.83
CA ILE A 518 3.44 3.83 -14.89
C ILE A 518 3.92 3.09 -13.64
N MET A 519 5.19 3.28 -13.23
CA MET A 519 5.71 2.58 -12.06
C MET A 519 5.08 3.09 -10.75
N ALA A 520 4.74 4.38 -10.65
CA ALA A 520 3.98 4.88 -9.51
C ALA A 520 2.63 4.16 -9.41
N LEU A 521 1.87 4.03 -10.51
CA LEU A 521 0.58 3.34 -10.53
C LEU A 521 0.73 1.83 -10.23
N VAL A 522 1.72 1.15 -10.82
CA VAL A 522 1.94 -0.28 -10.58
C VAL A 522 2.29 -0.54 -9.11
N VAL A 523 3.24 0.21 -8.52
CA VAL A 523 3.65 0.04 -7.12
C VAL A 523 2.53 0.43 -6.14
N TRP A 524 1.70 1.41 -6.53
CA TRP A 524 0.53 1.83 -5.76
C TRP A 524 -0.49 0.70 -5.58
N HIS A 525 -0.74 -0.08 -6.63
CA HIS A 525 -1.79 -1.10 -6.66
C HIS A 525 -1.29 -2.52 -6.35
N PHE A 526 -0.02 -2.82 -6.53
CA PHE A 526 0.48 -4.19 -6.46
C PHE A 526 1.72 -4.35 -5.58
N GLU A 527 1.86 -5.56 -5.04
CA GLU A 527 3.08 -6.07 -4.45
C GLU A 527 3.74 -7.10 -5.37
N PHE A 528 4.99 -6.83 -5.74
CA PHE A 528 5.93 -7.75 -6.36
C PHE A 528 6.28 -8.84 -5.36
N LEU A 529 5.63 -10.00 -5.46
CA LEU A 529 5.96 -11.16 -4.65
C LEU A 529 7.25 -11.84 -5.11
N GLU A 530 7.81 -12.65 -4.22
CA GLU A 530 8.97 -13.50 -4.50
C GLU A 530 8.63 -14.54 -5.57
N ILE A 531 9.61 -14.88 -6.40
CA ILE A 531 9.51 -15.89 -7.46
C ILE A 531 10.63 -16.92 -7.34
N PRO A 532 10.40 -18.14 -7.85
CA PRO A 532 11.45 -19.14 -7.99
C PRO A 532 12.69 -18.58 -8.69
N GLU A 533 13.87 -18.99 -8.25
CA GLU A 533 15.16 -18.54 -8.80
C GLU A 533 15.25 -18.76 -10.32
N SER A 534 14.63 -19.84 -10.83
CA SER A 534 14.54 -20.16 -12.26
C SER A 534 13.80 -19.11 -13.09
N LEU A 535 12.89 -18.34 -12.48
CA LEU A 535 12.15 -17.24 -13.10
C LEU A 535 12.76 -15.87 -12.73
N GLY A 536 13.44 -15.78 -11.59
CA GLY A 536 14.05 -14.56 -11.04
C GLY A 536 15.37 -14.11 -11.68
N GLY A 537 16.05 -14.97 -12.45
CA GLY A 537 17.41 -14.67 -12.95
C GLY A 537 17.54 -13.41 -13.81
N TYR A 538 18.63 -12.64 -13.64
CA TYR A 538 18.93 -11.36 -14.30
C TYR A 538 19.58 -11.48 -15.70
N ALA A 539 19.37 -12.60 -16.38
CA ALA A 539 19.90 -12.82 -17.73
C ALA A 539 19.29 -11.79 -18.72
N ALA A 540 20.11 -11.30 -19.63
CA ALA A 540 19.76 -10.22 -20.54
C ALA A 540 20.18 -10.53 -21.98
N TYR A 541 19.75 -9.69 -22.91
CA TYR A 541 20.29 -9.61 -24.26
C TYR A 541 20.38 -8.15 -24.70
N ASP A 542 21.30 -7.85 -25.62
CA ASP A 542 21.49 -6.50 -26.16
C ASP A 542 20.62 -6.29 -27.40
N GLY A 543 19.64 -5.37 -27.32
CA GLY A 543 18.90 -4.82 -28.47
C GLY A 543 19.28 -3.36 -28.73
N ILE A 544 18.28 -2.51 -29.03
CA ILE A 544 18.46 -1.03 -29.00
C ILE A 544 18.88 -0.55 -27.60
N SER A 545 18.37 -1.24 -26.57
CA SER A 545 18.73 -1.15 -25.17
C SER A 545 18.92 -2.56 -24.62
N ARG A 546 19.55 -2.70 -23.45
CA ARG A 546 19.69 -3.97 -22.74
C ARG A 546 18.31 -4.41 -22.22
N GLN A 547 17.87 -5.61 -22.60
CA GLN A 547 16.55 -6.17 -22.26
C GLN A 547 16.70 -7.40 -21.37
N PRO A 548 15.81 -7.63 -20.39
CA PRO A 548 15.78 -8.89 -19.66
C PRO A 548 15.22 -10.00 -20.55
N GLN A 549 15.81 -11.21 -20.48
CA GLN A 549 15.30 -12.37 -21.24
C GLN A 549 13.90 -12.78 -20.76
N GLN A 550 13.64 -12.63 -19.46
CA GLN A 550 12.36 -12.95 -18.84
C GLN A 550 12.03 -12.01 -17.68
N THR A 551 10.77 -11.59 -17.65
CA THR A 551 10.17 -10.81 -16.56
C THR A 551 8.90 -11.50 -16.13
N PHE A 552 8.99 -12.22 -15.01
CA PHE A 552 7.87 -12.84 -14.32
C PHE A 552 7.72 -12.19 -12.96
N TRP A 553 6.49 -12.06 -12.47
CA TRP A 553 6.22 -11.93 -11.05
C TRP A 553 4.75 -12.30 -10.78
N PRO A 554 4.40 -12.74 -9.56
CA PRO A 554 3.03 -13.00 -9.14
C PRO A 554 2.54 -11.74 -8.42
N PRO A 555 1.70 -10.91 -9.05
CA PRO A 555 1.09 -9.80 -8.33
C PRO A 555 0.16 -10.27 -7.22
N SER A 556 0.42 -9.79 -6.01
CA SER A 556 -0.65 -9.62 -5.02
C SER A 556 -1.25 -8.24 -5.21
N PHE A 557 -2.54 -8.18 -5.55
CA PHE A 557 -3.27 -6.91 -5.56
C PHE A 557 -3.40 -6.42 -4.12
N LEU A 558 -2.89 -5.23 -3.84
CA LEU A 558 -2.90 -4.66 -2.51
C LEU A 558 -4.34 -4.24 -2.18
N SER A 559 -4.94 -4.93 -1.22
CA SER A 559 -6.32 -4.69 -0.74
C SER A 559 -6.54 -3.32 -0.09
N PHE A 560 -5.53 -2.45 -0.05
CA PHE A 560 -5.65 -1.04 0.35
C PHE A 560 -6.71 -0.29 -0.48
N PHE A 561 -6.99 -0.77 -1.71
CA PHE A 561 -8.03 -0.28 -2.62
C PHE A 561 -9.22 -1.23 -2.78
N GLY A 562 -9.23 -2.29 -1.97
CA GLY A 562 -10.37 -3.17 -1.74
C GLY A 562 -10.12 -4.64 -1.97
N LEU A 563 -10.79 -5.45 -1.13
CA LEU A 563 -10.97 -6.88 -1.27
C LEU A 563 -11.59 -7.17 -2.64
N ASP A 564 -11.07 -8.15 -3.40
CA ASP A 564 -11.78 -8.75 -4.53
C ASP A 564 -13.02 -9.49 -3.98
N GLN A 565 -14.10 -8.75 -3.74
CA GLN A 565 -15.28 -9.24 -3.02
C GLN A 565 -15.89 -10.46 -3.71
N PRO A 566 -16.09 -10.49 -5.04
CA PRO A 566 -16.62 -11.68 -5.72
C PRO A 566 -15.77 -12.93 -5.49
N ARG A 567 -14.45 -12.83 -5.64
CA ARG A 567 -13.54 -13.97 -5.47
C ARG A 567 -13.46 -14.42 -4.02
N VAL A 568 -13.23 -13.50 -3.09
CA VAL A 568 -13.15 -13.84 -1.66
C VAL A 568 -14.47 -14.41 -1.18
N ALA A 569 -15.61 -13.87 -1.63
CA ALA A 569 -16.91 -14.45 -1.32
C ALA A 569 -17.07 -15.86 -1.90
N HIS A 570 -16.61 -16.11 -3.13
CA HIS A 570 -16.63 -17.43 -3.74
C HIS A 570 -15.77 -18.42 -2.94
N ASP A 571 -14.50 -18.10 -2.69
CA ASP A 571 -13.56 -18.97 -1.97
C ASP A 571 -14.07 -19.33 -0.58
N LEU A 572 -14.58 -18.33 0.16
CA LEU A 572 -15.17 -18.56 1.48
C LEU A 572 -16.40 -19.47 1.38
N ARG A 573 -17.30 -19.28 0.42
CA ARG A 573 -18.46 -20.17 0.25
C ARG A 573 -18.08 -21.63 -0.04
N GLN A 574 -16.90 -21.88 -0.62
CA GLN A 574 -16.43 -23.25 -0.87
C GLN A 574 -15.89 -23.93 0.39
N ILE A 575 -15.24 -23.18 1.28
CA ILE A 575 -14.58 -23.76 2.46
C ILE A 575 -15.48 -23.75 3.70
N LEU A 576 -16.47 -22.87 3.78
CA LEU A 576 -17.36 -22.74 4.92
C LEU A 576 -18.53 -23.72 4.85
N SER A 577 -19.13 -24.00 6.00
CA SER A 577 -20.32 -24.84 6.08
C SER A 577 -21.51 -24.23 5.33
N SER A 578 -22.47 -25.07 4.92
CA SER A 578 -23.70 -24.63 4.26
C SER A 578 -24.61 -23.74 5.12
N LYS A 579 -24.36 -23.65 6.43
CA LYS A 579 -25.05 -22.73 7.33
C LYS A 579 -24.42 -21.34 7.35
N SER A 580 -23.18 -21.18 6.87
CA SER A 580 -22.53 -19.88 6.78
C SER A 580 -23.07 -19.08 5.61
N THR A 581 -23.17 -17.76 5.79
CA THR A 581 -23.49 -16.86 4.69
C THR A 581 -22.37 -15.87 4.47
N VAL A 582 -22.13 -15.54 3.19
CA VAL A 582 -21.07 -14.61 2.76
C VAL A 582 -21.68 -13.67 1.75
N PHE A 583 -21.63 -12.36 1.99
CA PHE A 583 -22.29 -11.36 1.15
C PHE A 583 -21.62 -9.98 1.22
N SER A 584 -21.84 -9.18 0.17
CA SER A 584 -21.29 -7.82 -0.01
C SER A 584 -22.40 -6.74 0.08
N SER A 585 -22.05 -5.48 -0.21
CA SER A 585 -22.93 -4.31 -0.13
C SER A 585 -24.22 -4.41 -0.94
N GLU A 586 -24.21 -5.20 -2.01
CA GLU A 586 -25.36 -5.38 -2.91
C GLU A 586 -26.45 -6.30 -2.32
N ASP A 587 -26.15 -7.02 -1.24
CA ASP A 587 -27.09 -7.95 -0.62
C ASP A 587 -28.06 -7.23 0.33
N ALA A 588 -29.35 -7.60 0.29
CA ALA A 588 -30.39 -7.01 1.14
C ALA A 588 -30.13 -7.17 2.66
N ARG A 589 -29.28 -8.12 3.06
CA ARG A 589 -28.87 -8.31 4.46
C ARG A 589 -27.84 -7.28 4.93
N TRP A 590 -27.11 -6.65 4.01
CA TRP A 590 -26.01 -5.75 4.31
C TRP A 590 -26.36 -4.66 5.33
N PRO A 591 -27.42 -3.85 5.15
CA PRO A 591 -27.70 -2.73 6.05
C PRO A 591 -27.88 -3.17 7.50
N LYS A 592 -28.50 -4.34 7.72
CA LYS A 592 -28.71 -4.90 9.07
C LYS A 592 -27.42 -5.48 9.65
N ALA A 593 -26.63 -6.18 8.84
CA ALA A 593 -25.41 -6.84 9.30
C ALA A 593 -24.27 -5.85 9.60
N THR A 594 -24.23 -4.71 8.92
CA THR A 594 -23.25 -3.65 9.15
C THR A 594 -23.78 -2.52 10.04
N GLN A 595 -25.05 -2.58 10.48
CA GLN A 595 -25.59 -1.60 11.43
C GLN A 595 -24.83 -1.69 12.76
N ARG A 596 -24.46 -0.53 13.29
CA ARG A 596 -23.79 -0.40 14.58
C ARG A 596 -24.62 0.45 15.52
N TYR A 597 -24.36 0.29 16.82
CA TYR A 597 -24.90 1.18 17.84
C TYR A 597 -24.39 2.61 17.61
N GLN A 598 -23.08 2.75 17.41
CA GLN A 598 -22.38 3.98 17.07
C GLN A 598 -22.44 4.26 15.55
N ALA A 599 -23.00 5.41 15.14
CA ALA A 599 -23.07 5.86 13.74
C ALA A 599 -21.98 6.88 13.34
N TYR A 600 -21.10 7.25 14.25
CA TYR A 600 -19.89 8.04 13.98
C TYR A 600 -18.66 7.12 13.90
N ALA A 601 -17.63 7.50 13.13
CA ALA A 601 -16.37 6.73 13.02
C ALA A 601 -16.60 5.24 12.66
N LEU A 602 -17.47 5.01 11.67
CA LEU A 602 -17.85 3.67 11.23
C LEU A 602 -16.67 2.94 10.57
N PRO A 603 -16.51 1.62 10.82
CA PRO A 603 -15.62 0.77 10.03
C PRO A 603 -16.15 0.64 8.59
N ASN A 604 -15.29 0.27 7.64
CA ASN A 604 -15.62 0.07 6.23
C ASN A 604 -15.51 -1.42 5.82
N PRO A 605 -16.40 -2.32 6.29
CA PRO A 605 -16.37 -3.70 5.86
C PRO A 605 -16.63 -3.80 4.35
N GLN A 606 -15.96 -4.74 3.69
CA GLN A 606 -16.11 -5.00 2.25
C GLN A 606 -16.82 -6.32 1.97
N LEU A 607 -16.81 -7.22 2.96
CA LEU A 607 -17.55 -8.47 2.93
C LEU A 607 -18.02 -8.78 4.34
N VAL A 608 -19.24 -9.29 4.47
CA VAL A 608 -19.76 -9.84 5.72
C VAL A 608 -19.81 -11.36 5.62
N VAL A 609 -19.32 -12.02 6.66
CA VAL A 609 -19.46 -13.46 6.86
C VAL A 609 -20.21 -13.71 8.15
N GLU A 610 -21.34 -14.40 8.06
CA GLU A 610 -22.10 -14.91 9.21
C GLU A 610 -21.79 -16.41 9.34
N PRO A 611 -20.87 -16.81 10.24
CA PRO A 611 -20.50 -18.21 10.39
C PRO A 611 -21.64 -19.04 10.99
N GLY A 612 -21.84 -20.25 10.47
CA GLY A 612 -22.81 -21.20 10.98
C GLY A 612 -22.29 -22.09 12.11
N HIS A 613 -20.97 -22.25 12.20
CA HIS A 613 -20.28 -23.07 13.21
C HIS A 613 -18.96 -22.45 13.65
N GLU A 614 -18.46 -22.84 14.83
CA GLU A 614 -17.13 -22.43 15.33
C GLU A 614 -15.99 -22.75 14.34
N SER A 615 -16.06 -23.91 13.68
CA SER A 615 -15.06 -24.31 12.68
C SER A 615 -15.02 -23.39 11.46
N ASP A 616 -16.11 -22.68 11.15
CA ASP A 616 -16.15 -21.73 10.04
C ASP A 616 -15.29 -20.50 10.38
N ILE A 617 -15.29 -20.06 11.64
CA ILE A 617 -14.46 -18.93 12.12
C ILE A 617 -12.98 -19.26 11.99
N GLN A 618 -12.57 -20.48 12.33
CA GLN A 618 -11.19 -20.95 12.13
C GLN A 618 -10.77 -20.83 10.66
N LYS A 619 -11.61 -21.30 9.74
CA LYS A 619 -11.34 -21.24 8.29
C LYS A 619 -11.28 -19.81 7.77
N ILE A 620 -12.17 -18.93 8.24
CA ILE A 620 -12.15 -17.50 7.86
C ILE A 620 -10.83 -16.86 8.30
N ILE A 621 -10.41 -17.06 9.56
CA ILE A 621 -9.16 -16.48 10.09
C ILE A 621 -7.95 -17.05 9.34
N GLN A 622 -7.88 -18.35 9.12
CA GLN A 622 -6.79 -18.98 8.36
C GLN A 622 -6.73 -18.45 6.92
N TYR A 623 -7.88 -18.35 6.26
CA TYR A 623 -7.99 -17.80 4.91
C TYR A 623 -7.51 -16.35 4.86
N ALA A 624 -7.93 -15.53 5.83
CA ALA A 624 -7.60 -14.13 5.92
C ALA A 624 -6.11 -13.91 6.26
N ASP A 625 -5.54 -14.66 7.21
CA ASP A 625 -4.12 -14.59 7.55
C ASP A 625 -3.22 -15.01 6.38
N ALA A 626 -3.58 -16.07 5.67
CA ALA A 626 -2.81 -16.57 4.52
C ALA A 626 -2.77 -15.58 3.33
N ARG A 627 -3.71 -14.62 3.28
CA ARG A 627 -3.84 -13.63 2.19
C ARG A 627 -3.62 -12.20 2.67
N ASN A 628 -3.18 -12.02 3.92
CA ASN A 628 -3.05 -10.72 4.58
C ASN A 628 -4.32 -9.85 4.49
N ILE A 629 -5.50 -10.46 4.51
CA ILE A 629 -6.80 -9.77 4.49
C ILE A 629 -7.18 -9.42 5.92
N ASP A 630 -7.43 -8.14 6.19
CA ASP A 630 -7.88 -7.72 7.50
C ASP A 630 -9.29 -8.24 7.82
N PHE A 631 -9.52 -8.57 9.09
CA PHE A 631 -10.83 -8.99 9.56
C PHE A 631 -11.20 -8.29 10.86
N PHE A 632 -12.51 -8.14 11.05
CA PHE A 632 -13.11 -7.49 12.21
C PHE A 632 -14.28 -8.31 12.71
N VAL A 633 -14.35 -8.52 14.02
CA VAL A 633 -15.35 -9.43 14.62
C VAL A 633 -16.43 -8.62 15.32
N VAL A 634 -17.67 -8.97 15.03
CA VAL A 634 -18.86 -8.26 15.54
C VAL A 634 -19.80 -9.24 16.21
N ASN A 635 -20.32 -8.87 17.38
CA ASN A 635 -21.44 -9.55 18.03
C ASN A 635 -22.74 -8.72 17.93
N SER A 636 -23.05 -7.89 18.93
CA SER A 636 -24.19 -6.96 18.97
C SER A 636 -23.84 -5.55 18.49
N ALA A 637 -22.62 -5.32 18.01
CA ALA A 637 -22.14 -4.04 17.46
C ALA A 637 -22.28 -2.81 18.40
N HIS A 638 -22.19 -3.03 19.73
CA HIS A 638 -22.36 -1.99 20.76
C HIS A 638 -21.10 -1.17 21.08
N ALA A 639 -19.97 -1.47 20.44
CA ALA A 639 -18.71 -0.78 20.66
C ALA A 639 -18.80 0.71 20.26
N LEU A 640 -18.51 1.59 21.23
CA LEU A 640 -18.55 3.06 21.11
C LEU A 640 -17.23 3.69 20.66
N THR A 641 -16.12 2.97 20.86
CA THR A 641 -14.77 3.44 20.53
C THR A 641 -14.61 3.74 19.05
N THR A 642 -13.96 4.87 18.75
CA THR A 642 -13.62 5.31 17.40
C THR A 642 -12.44 4.54 16.80
N THR A 643 -11.74 3.73 17.60
CA THR A 643 -10.60 2.91 17.16
C THR A 643 -10.96 1.84 16.12
N VAL A 644 -12.25 1.58 15.90
CA VAL A 644 -12.74 0.65 14.86
C VAL A 644 -12.71 1.24 13.45
N GLN A 645 -12.71 2.57 13.30
CA GLN A 645 -12.86 3.27 12.02
C GLN A 645 -11.84 2.84 10.93
N PRO A 646 -10.54 2.63 11.23
CA PRO A 646 -9.55 2.31 10.19
C PRO A 646 -9.75 0.95 9.52
N PHE A 647 -10.74 0.15 9.96
CA PHE A 647 -10.97 -1.19 9.43
C PHE A 647 -11.51 -1.18 7.99
N THR A 648 -10.85 -1.96 7.13
CA THR A 648 -11.38 -2.42 5.83
C THR A 648 -11.11 -3.92 5.67
N GLY A 649 -12.04 -4.69 5.10
CA GLY A 649 -11.87 -6.13 4.90
C GLY A 649 -13.09 -6.99 5.27
N ILE A 650 -12.87 -8.15 5.89
CA ILE A 650 -13.92 -9.13 6.22
C ILE A 650 -14.51 -8.86 7.61
N GLN A 651 -15.80 -8.51 7.69
CA GLN A 651 -16.53 -8.53 8.95
C GLN A 651 -17.05 -9.93 9.26
N ILE A 652 -16.65 -10.49 10.40
CA ILE A 652 -17.14 -11.75 10.94
C ILE A 652 -18.27 -11.45 11.93
N ASN A 653 -19.52 -11.67 11.53
CA ASN A 653 -20.70 -11.37 12.33
C ASN A 653 -21.18 -12.62 13.09
N LEU A 654 -20.91 -12.66 14.39
CA LEU A 654 -21.21 -13.79 15.27
C LEU A 654 -22.67 -13.88 15.72
N ARG A 655 -23.55 -12.97 15.30
CA ARG A 655 -24.94 -12.91 15.82
C ARG A 655 -25.73 -14.21 15.61
N GLY A 656 -25.41 -14.98 14.57
CA GLY A 656 -26.01 -16.28 14.29
C GLY A 656 -25.64 -17.41 15.28
N LEU A 657 -24.54 -17.26 16.02
CA LEU A 657 -24.12 -18.18 17.09
C LEU A 657 -24.71 -17.72 18.42
N ASN A 658 -26.00 -17.95 18.64
CA ASN A 658 -26.76 -17.41 19.78
C ASN A 658 -27.38 -18.48 20.70
N GLY A 659 -26.88 -19.71 20.65
CA GLY A 659 -27.30 -20.81 21.51
C GLY A 659 -27.12 -20.51 23.00
N ILE A 660 -28.13 -20.92 23.80
CA ILE A 660 -28.15 -20.84 25.26
C ILE A 660 -28.45 -22.25 25.78
N LYS A 661 -27.53 -22.83 26.55
CA LYS A 661 -27.68 -24.18 27.10
C LYS A 661 -27.31 -24.25 28.57
N VAL A 662 -28.32 -24.39 29.43
CA VAL A 662 -28.12 -24.66 30.86
C VAL A 662 -27.59 -26.07 31.06
N GLN A 663 -26.56 -26.24 31.89
CA GLN A 663 -26.00 -27.55 32.20
C GLN A 663 -26.94 -28.39 33.08
N PRO A 664 -26.88 -29.73 33.01
CA PRO A 664 -27.77 -30.60 33.79
C PRO A 664 -27.73 -30.37 35.31
N ASP A 665 -26.59 -29.93 35.84
CA ASP A 665 -26.42 -29.63 37.27
C ASP A 665 -27.00 -28.28 37.71
N LYS A 666 -27.45 -27.46 36.74
CA LYS A 666 -27.98 -26.11 36.93
C LYS A 666 -27.04 -25.16 37.67
N ARG A 667 -25.72 -25.36 37.54
CA ARG A 667 -24.70 -24.47 38.12
C ARG A 667 -24.02 -23.60 37.09
N THR A 668 -24.10 -23.97 35.81
CA THR A 668 -23.55 -23.19 34.72
C THR A 668 -24.45 -23.17 33.49
N VAL A 669 -24.21 -22.19 32.63
CA VAL A 669 -24.83 -22.04 31.31
C VAL A 669 -23.73 -21.89 30.27
N ILE A 670 -23.88 -22.53 29.12
CA ILE A 670 -23.06 -22.25 27.93
C ILE A 670 -23.82 -21.23 27.09
N LEU A 671 -23.13 -20.14 26.78
CA LEU A 671 -23.61 -19.07 25.91
C LEU A 671 -22.72 -19.01 24.68
N GLU A 672 -23.32 -19.03 23.50
CA GLU A 672 -22.60 -18.70 22.27
C GLU A 672 -22.40 -17.17 22.16
N ALA A 673 -21.38 -16.76 21.41
CA ALA A 673 -20.87 -15.39 21.36
C ALA A 673 -21.89 -14.34 20.87
N GLY A 674 -22.86 -14.77 20.08
CA GLY A 674 -23.95 -13.96 19.56
C GLY A 674 -25.10 -13.77 20.55
N ALA A 675 -25.11 -14.42 21.72
CA ALA A 675 -26.20 -14.28 22.70
C ALA A 675 -26.30 -12.84 23.25
N LEU A 676 -27.51 -12.28 23.24
CA LEU A 676 -27.81 -10.98 23.83
C LEU A 676 -28.22 -11.11 25.29
N ASN A 677 -28.02 -10.03 26.04
CA ASN A 677 -28.43 -9.93 27.43
C ASN A 677 -29.94 -10.22 27.59
N HIS A 678 -30.77 -9.63 26.72
CA HIS A 678 -32.21 -9.88 26.69
C HIS A 678 -32.54 -11.37 26.54
N ASP A 679 -31.93 -12.05 25.57
CA ASP A 679 -32.18 -13.46 25.25
C ASP A 679 -31.85 -14.35 26.46
N VAL A 680 -30.74 -14.07 27.13
CA VAL A 680 -30.28 -14.80 28.32
C VAL A 680 -31.19 -14.57 29.52
N ILE A 681 -31.58 -13.32 29.78
CA ILE A 681 -32.45 -12.98 30.91
C ILE A 681 -33.86 -13.56 30.70
N ALA A 682 -34.41 -13.47 29.48
CA ALA A 682 -35.69 -14.07 29.14
C ALA A 682 -35.67 -15.60 29.29
N HIS A 683 -34.58 -16.24 28.87
CA HIS A 683 -34.40 -17.69 29.05
C HIS A 683 -34.45 -18.09 30.53
N PHE A 684 -33.76 -17.35 31.40
CA PHE A 684 -33.80 -17.58 32.83
C PHE A 684 -35.15 -17.27 33.48
N ALA A 685 -35.85 -16.23 33.01
CA ALA A 685 -37.19 -15.89 33.47
C ALA A 685 -38.19 -17.03 33.19
N ALA A 686 -38.12 -17.64 32.01
CA ALA A 686 -38.97 -18.78 31.65
C ALA A 686 -38.70 -20.00 32.55
N LEU A 687 -37.43 -20.26 32.90
CA LEU A 687 -37.07 -21.31 33.87
C LEU A 687 -37.59 -20.98 35.28
N CYS A 688 -37.57 -19.71 35.69
CA CYS A 688 -38.12 -19.29 36.99
C CYS A 688 -39.63 -19.58 37.10
N VAL A 689 -40.42 -19.36 36.05
CA VAL A 689 -41.86 -19.70 36.02
C VAL A 689 -42.08 -21.22 36.18
N ALA A 690 -41.12 -22.03 35.73
CA ALA A 690 -41.12 -23.48 35.92
C ALA A 690 -40.59 -23.96 37.30
N ASN A 691 -40.47 -23.06 38.29
CA ASN A 691 -39.81 -23.29 39.59
C ASN A 691 -38.33 -23.71 39.46
N GLN A 692 -37.64 -23.30 38.38
CA GLN A 692 -36.23 -23.53 38.14
C GLN A 692 -35.48 -22.20 38.19
N PHE A 693 -35.09 -21.81 39.40
CA PHE A 693 -34.71 -20.44 39.76
C PHE A 693 -33.24 -20.12 39.44
N ALA A 694 -32.88 -19.79 38.19
CA ALA A 694 -31.50 -19.42 37.84
C ALA A 694 -31.36 -17.94 37.42
N ALA A 695 -30.31 -17.27 37.86
CA ALA A 695 -29.85 -15.95 37.38
C ALA A 695 -28.35 -16.00 37.04
N SER A 696 -27.85 -15.12 36.18
CA SER A 696 -26.41 -15.01 35.90
C SER A 696 -25.96 -13.56 36.01
N ALA A 697 -24.68 -13.33 36.28
CA ALA A 697 -24.10 -12.00 36.15
C ALA A 697 -24.29 -11.50 34.70
N SER A 698 -24.76 -10.26 34.55
CA SER A 698 -25.14 -9.71 33.26
C SER A 698 -24.91 -8.20 33.21
N GLY A 699 -25.02 -7.63 32.01
CA GLY A 699 -24.92 -6.18 31.80
C GLY A 699 -26.20 -5.44 32.19
N ALA A 700 -26.16 -4.11 32.12
CA ALA A 700 -27.28 -3.23 32.46
C ALA A 700 -28.24 -2.91 31.30
N CYS A 701 -27.89 -3.19 30.03
CA CYS A 701 -28.74 -2.91 28.87
C CYS A 701 -29.18 -4.19 28.14
N SER A 702 -30.42 -4.25 27.69
CA SER A 702 -31.02 -5.46 27.10
C SER A 702 -30.47 -5.83 25.72
N CYS A 703 -30.17 -4.84 24.88
CA CYS A 703 -29.68 -4.99 23.50
C CYS A 703 -28.20 -5.40 23.38
N VAL A 704 -27.45 -5.33 24.49
CA VAL A 704 -26.00 -5.59 24.50
C VAL A 704 -25.72 -7.09 24.45
N GLY A 705 -24.71 -7.51 23.68
CA GLY A 705 -24.22 -8.89 23.64
C GLY A 705 -23.53 -9.28 24.95
N MET A 706 -23.57 -10.55 25.33
CA MET A 706 -22.98 -10.99 26.60
C MET A 706 -21.44 -11.04 26.58
N VAL A 707 -20.84 -11.44 25.44
CA VAL A 707 -19.40 -11.71 25.38
C VAL A 707 -18.54 -10.44 25.38
N GLY A 708 -18.92 -9.40 24.63
CA GLY A 708 -18.12 -8.18 24.47
C GLY A 708 -17.83 -7.50 25.82
N PRO A 709 -18.87 -7.11 26.59
CA PRO A 709 -18.69 -6.56 27.92
C PRO A 709 -17.88 -7.48 28.85
N ALA A 710 -18.11 -8.79 28.78
CA ALA A 710 -17.40 -9.76 29.60
C ALA A 710 -15.89 -9.78 29.32
N LEU A 711 -15.45 -9.59 28.07
CA LEU A 711 -14.02 -9.52 27.73
C LEU A 711 -13.33 -8.28 28.30
N GLY A 712 -14.08 -7.21 28.56
CA GLY A 712 -13.60 -6.00 29.23
C GLY A 712 -13.88 -5.95 30.74
N GLY A 713 -14.52 -6.97 31.32
CA GLY A 713 -14.97 -6.97 32.71
C GLY A 713 -16.46 -7.29 32.82
N GLY A 714 -17.32 -6.31 32.51
CA GLY A 714 -18.78 -6.44 32.48
C GLY A 714 -19.43 -6.04 33.80
N HIS A 715 -19.89 -4.79 33.89
CA HIS A 715 -20.63 -4.24 35.03
C HIS A 715 -22.14 -4.46 34.92
N GLY A 716 -22.80 -4.62 36.07
CA GLY A 716 -24.26 -4.73 36.15
C GLY A 716 -24.79 -4.93 37.57
N LEU A 717 -26.12 -4.96 37.71
CA LEU A 717 -26.83 -4.96 39.01
C LEU A 717 -26.45 -6.12 39.95
N LEU A 718 -26.01 -7.25 39.41
CA LEU A 718 -25.68 -8.43 40.19
C LEU A 718 -24.21 -8.47 40.64
N GLN A 719 -23.39 -7.51 40.23
CA GLN A 719 -21.94 -7.57 40.47
C GLN A 719 -21.57 -7.48 41.95
N GLY A 720 -22.36 -6.78 42.77
CA GLY A 720 -22.11 -6.69 44.21
C GLY A 720 -22.24 -8.03 44.93
N PHE A 721 -23.01 -8.95 44.35
CA PHE A 721 -23.27 -10.28 44.91
C PHE A 721 -22.37 -11.35 44.28
N HIS A 722 -22.09 -11.22 42.97
CA HIS A 722 -21.46 -12.30 42.19
C HIS A 722 -20.18 -11.89 41.43
N GLY A 723 -19.75 -10.62 41.51
CA GLY A 723 -18.60 -10.11 40.77
C GLY A 723 -18.95 -9.72 39.34
N LEU A 724 -17.96 -9.27 38.57
CA LEU A 724 -18.14 -8.86 37.17
C LEU A 724 -18.58 -10.05 36.30
N ILE A 725 -19.11 -9.81 35.10
CA ILE A 725 -19.45 -10.91 34.16
C ILE A 725 -18.22 -11.81 33.95
N SER A 726 -17.05 -11.21 33.75
CA SER A 726 -15.75 -11.91 33.61
C SER A 726 -15.36 -12.80 34.80
N ASP A 727 -15.75 -12.45 36.03
CA ASP A 727 -15.45 -13.22 37.24
C ASP A 727 -16.31 -14.50 37.34
N ASN A 728 -17.38 -14.55 36.54
CA ASN A 728 -18.35 -15.64 36.52
C ASN A 728 -18.09 -16.66 35.40
N ILE A 729 -17.17 -16.37 34.49
CA ILE A 729 -16.81 -17.30 33.42
C ILE A 729 -15.99 -18.45 34.02
N VAL A 730 -16.28 -19.67 33.56
CA VAL A 730 -15.62 -20.92 33.95
C VAL A 730 -14.67 -21.39 32.85
N ASN A 731 -15.07 -21.27 31.59
CA ASN A 731 -14.21 -21.51 30.43
C ASN A 731 -14.70 -20.76 29.19
N MET A 732 -13.80 -20.55 28.24
CA MET A 732 -14.08 -19.95 26.93
C MET A 732 -13.54 -20.87 25.83
N ASN A 733 -14.30 -21.02 24.75
CA ASN A 733 -13.76 -21.51 23.48
C ASN A 733 -13.29 -20.29 22.68
N VAL A 734 -12.03 -20.31 22.27
CA VAL A 734 -11.35 -19.16 21.67
C VAL A 734 -10.66 -19.59 20.37
N ILE A 735 -10.88 -18.84 19.29
CA ILE A 735 -10.09 -18.95 18.06
C ILE A 735 -8.98 -17.90 18.09
N LEU A 736 -7.73 -18.35 18.01
CA LEU A 736 -6.54 -17.50 18.03
C LEU A 736 -6.24 -16.89 16.65
N ALA A 737 -5.25 -16.00 16.58
CA ALA A 737 -4.88 -15.27 15.36
C ALA A 737 -4.39 -16.19 14.23
N ASN A 738 -3.83 -17.35 14.58
CA ASN A 738 -3.43 -18.40 13.64
C ASN A 738 -4.60 -19.34 13.24
N GLY A 739 -5.81 -19.08 13.71
CA GLY A 739 -7.02 -19.87 13.47
C GLY A 739 -7.13 -21.17 14.27
N SER A 740 -6.23 -21.45 15.21
CA SER A 740 -6.37 -22.60 16.11
C SER A 740 -7.48 -22.35 17.15
N ALA A 741 -8.27 -23.39 17.42
CA ALA A 741 -9.27 -23.39 18.48
C ALA A 741 -8.66 -23.89 19.79
N VAL A 742 -8.80 -23.12 20.86
CA VAL A 742 -8.31 -23.46 22.19
C VAL A 742 -9.40 -23.28 23.23
N LYS A 743 -9.40 -24.16 24.25
CA LYS A 743 -10.23 -23.99 25.44
C LYS A 743 -9.41 -23.27 26.51
N VAL A 744 -9.88 -22.10 26.95
CA VAL A 744 -9.18 -21.21 27.88
C VAL A 744 -9.88 -21.23 29.23
N ASN A 745 -9.15 -21.54 30.31
CA ASN A 745 -9.62 -21.53 31.70
C ASN A 745 -8.44 -21.47 32.68
N GLY A 746 -8.70 -21.52 33.99
CA GLY A 746 -7.65 -21.44 35.03
C GLY A 746 -6.59 -22.55 35.02
N THR A 747 -6.79 -23.64 34.25
CA THR A 747 -5.86 -24.77 34.12
C THR A 747 -5.36 -25.00 32.69
N SER A 748 -6.02 -24.43 31.68
CA SER A 748 -5.68 -24.54 30.26
C SER A 748 -5.50 -23.15 29.67
N HIS A 749 -4.27 -22.81 29.27
CA HIS A 749 -3.86 -21.45 28.89
C HIS A 749 -4.16 -20.41 30.01
N PRO A 750 -3.65 -20.61 31.24
CA PRO A 750 -3.98 -19.78 32.40
C PRO A 750 -3.52 -18.32 32.27
N ASP A 751 -2.50 -18.07 31.47
CA ASP A 751 -1.99 -16.78 31.06
C ASP A 751 -2.94 -16.04 30.11
N LEU A 752 -3.43 -16.72 29.06
CA LEU A 752 -4.49 -16.20 28.20
C LEU A 752 -5.80 -16.01 28.98
N TRP A 753 -6.14 -16.94 29.88
CA TRP A 753 -7.30 -16.84 30.77
C TRP A 753 -7.30 -15.58 31.63
N TRP A 754 -6.11 -15.16 32.08
CA TRP A 754 -5.92 -13.91 32.79
C TRP A 754 -6.16 -12.70 31.87
N ALA A 755 -5.60 -12.71 30.66
CA ALA A 755 -5.72 -11.62 29.69
C ALA A 755 -7.14 -11.43 29.15
N MET A 756 -7.87 -12.53 28.91
CA MET A 756 -9.23 -12.54 28.38
C MET A 756 -10.28 -11.90 29.32
N ARG A 757 -9.96 -11.75 30.61
CA ARG A 757 -10.85 -11.19 31.64
C ARG A 757 -10.47 -9.73 31.97
N GLY A 758 -10.60 -8.85 30.98
CA GLY A 758 -10.32 -7.42 31.07
C GLY A 758 -9.79 -6.81 29.77
N ALA A 759 -9.06 -7.58 28.97
CA ALA A 759 -8.46 -7.15 27.71
C ALA A 759 -8.75 -8.11 26.55
N GLY A 760 -9.75 -8.97 26.67
CA GLY A 760 -9.91 -10.14 25.80
C GLY A 760 -10.18 -9.84 24.33
N HIS A 761 -10.69 -8.67 23.99
CA HIS A 761 -10.88 -8.18 22.63
C HIS A 761 -9.59 -8.24 21.77
N ASN A 762 -8.41 -8.26 22.41
CA ASN A 762 -7.11 -8.21 21.75
C ASN A 762 -6.48 -9.59 21.47
N PHE A 763 -7.05 -10.71 21.91
CA PHE A 763 -6.31 -11.99 21.91
C PHE A 763 -6.96 -13.13 21.12
N GLY A 764 -8.23 -12.99 20.75
CA GLY A 764 -8.93 -14.06 20.03
C GLY A 764 -10.42 -13.83 19.88
N VAL A 765 -11.06 -14.70 19.10
CA VAL A 765 -12.50 -14.75 18.94
C VAL A 765 -13.08 -15.74 19.93
N VAL A 766 -13.77 -15.25 20.96
CA VAL A 766 -14.59 -16.14 21.80
C VAL A 766 -15.83 -16.53 21.01
N THR A 767 -16.02 -17.84 20.79
CA THR A 767 -17.16 -18.41 20.05
C THR A 767 -18.27 -18.87 20.98
N SER A 768 -17.90 -19.34 22.17
CA SER A 768 -18.80 -19.65 23.27
C SER A 768 -18.06 -19.61 24.60
N PHE A 769 -18.80 -19.46 25.69
CA PHE A 769 -18.24 -19.47 27.02
C PHE A 769 -19.25 -20.05 28.02
N GLU A 770 -18.72 -20.74 29.02
CA GLU A 770 -19.49 -21.30 30.13
C GLU A 770 -19.43 -20.33 31.31
N MET A 771 -20.58 -19.95 31.85
CA MET A 771 -20.70 -19.01 32.96
C MET A 771 -21.49 -19.63 34.11
N LYS A 772 -21.14 -19.27 35.35
CA LYS A 772 -21.90 -19.62 36.56
C LYS A 772 -23.32 -19.04 36.49
N ILE A 773 -24.27 -19.84 36.96
CA ILE A 773 -25.64 -19.41 37.27
C ILE A 773 -25.90 -19.63 38.76
N TYR A 774 -26.75 -18.77 39.32
CA TYR A 774 -27.02 -18.68 40.74
C TYR A 774 -28.50 -18.96 40.99
N PRO A 775 -28.84 -19.64 42.10
CA PRO A 775 -30.20 -19.69 42.59
C PRO A 775 -30.77 -18.28 42.70
N ALA A 776 -31.95 -18.04 42.14
CA ALA A 776 -32.57 -16.73 42.17
C ALA A 776 -33.26 -16.46 43.52
N GLU A 777 -32.53 -16.61 44.64
CA GLU A 777 -33.00 -16.34 46.01
C GLU A 777 -33.62 -14.93 46.17
N ARG A 778 -33.34 -14.03 45.23
CA ARG A 778 -33.81 -12.64 45.16
C ARG A 778 -34.77 -12.41 43.98
N HIS A 779 -35.89 -13.13 43.92
CA HIS A 779 -36.91 -12.95 42.87
C HIS A 779 -37.66 -11.62 42.94
N LYS A 780 -37.72 -11.03 44.13
CA LYS A 780 -38.42 -9.78 44.38
C LYS A 780 -37.39 -8.66 44.36
N TRP A 781 -37.59 -7.72 43.45
CA TRP A 781 -36.82 -6.51 43.37
C TRP A 781 -37.72 -5.34 43.71
N TYR A 782 -37.15 -4.33 44.32
CA TYR A 782 -37.80 -3.07 44.59
C TYR A 782 -36.93 -1.97 44.03
N TYR A 783 -37.53 -1.06 43.29
CA TYR A 783 -36.84 0.14 42.85
C TYR A 783 -37.64 1.38 43.21
N LYS A 784 -36.92 2.48 43.44
CA LYS A 784 -37.52 3.80 43.63
C LYS A 784 -36.68 4.85 42.92
N SER A 785 -37.34 5.65 42.10
CA SER A 785 -36.78 6.78 41.37
C SER A 785 -37.31 8.09 41.94
N TYR A 786 -36.44 9.07 41.98
CA TYR A 786 -36.68 10.43 42.45
C TYR A 786 -36.35 11.40 41.34
N VAL A 787 -37.14 12.46 41.20
CA VAL A 787 -36.80 13.63 40.39
C VAL A 787 -36.59 14.81 41.32
N PHE A 788 -35.43 15.44 41.27
CA PHE A 788 -35.09 16.60 42.06
C PHE A 788 -34.83 17.82 41.18
N ALA A 789 -35.15 19.00 41.72
CA ALA A 789 -34.73 20.29 41.18
C ALA A 789 -33.30 20.64 41.61
N GLN A 790 -32.71 21.65 40.98
CA GLN A 790 -31.30 21.99 41.15
C GLN A 790 -30.89 22.35 42.59
N GLU A 791 -31.83 22.87 43.40
CA GLU A 791 -31.59 23.32 44.78
C GLU A 791 -31.26 22.14 45.71
N LYS A 792 -31.61 20.92 45.28
CA LYS A 792 -31.37 19.69 46.02
C LYS A 792 -30.06 19.01 45.64
N LEU A 793 -29.27 19.55 44.69
CA LEU A 793 -28.02 18.93 44.25
C LEU A 793 -27.06 18.70 45.42
N GLU A 794 -26.68 19.75 46.16
CA GLU A 794 -25.75 19.61 47.29
C GLU A 794 -26.29 18.69 48.39
N PRO A 795 -27.54 18.83 48.88
CA PRO A 795 -28.14 17.88 49.82
C PRO A 795 -28.09 16.43 49.33
N LEU A 796 -28.50 16.17 48.08
CA LEU A 796 -28.52 14.84 47.50
C LEU A 796 -27.11 14.23 47.45
N PHE A 797 -26.14 14.96 46.90
CA PHE A 797 -24.76 14.44 46.80
C PHE A 797 -24.07 14.28 48.16
N ASN A 798 -24.47 15.06 49.17
CA ASN A 798 -24.01 14.85 50.55
C ASN A 798 -24.57 13.53 51.13
N GLU A 799 -25.85 13.21 50.90
CA GLU A 799 -26.43 11.93 51.33
C GLU A 799 -25.86 10.74 50.55
N LEU A 800 -25.64 10.88 49.23
CA LEU A 800 -24.96 9.86 48.42
C LEU A 800 -23.53 9.61 48.90
N LYS A 801 -22.80 10.67 49.24
CA LYS A 801 -21.47 10.55 49.82
C LYS A 801 -21.50 9.82 51.16
N LYS A 802 -22.44 10.15 52.05
CA LYS A 802 -22.61 9.41 53.33
C LYS A 802 -22.92 7.94 53.10
N LEU A 803 -23.79 7.62 52.14
CA LEU A 803 -24.11 6.24 51.78
C LEU A 803 -22.87 5.47 51.33
N GLN A 804 -21.98 6.13 50.57
CA GLN A 804 -20.69 5.56 50.17
C GLN A 804 -19.71 5.39 51.34
N ASP A 805 -19.48 6.46 52.12
CA ASP A 805 -18.47 6.51 53.18
C ASP A 805 -18.77 5.54 54.33
N THR A 806 -20.06 5.38 54.67
CA THR A 806 -20.48 4.52 55.78
C THR A 806 -20.60 3.05 55.41
N GLY A 807 -20.65 2.75 54.11
CA GLY A 807 -21.08 1.43 53.63
C GLY A 807 -22.48 1.04 54.14
N ALA A 808 -23.29 1.99 54.64
CA ALA A 808 -24.59 1.75 55.28
C ALA A 808 -25.70 1.36 54.29
N GLY A 809 -25.33 0.77 53.16
CA GLY A 809 -26.24 0.11 52.26
C GLY A 809 -26.80 -1.16 52.89
N SER A 810 -28.07 -1.45 52.59
CA SER A 810 -28.62 -2.79 52.80
C SER A 810 -27.82 -3.81 51.98
N ASP A 811 -27.61 -5.03 52.48
CA ASP A 811 -27.09 -6.16 51.67
C ASP A 811 -27.97 -6.45 50.43
N ALA A 812 -29.16 -5.85 50.38
CA ALA A 812 -30.05 -5.87 49.24
C ALA A 812 -29.79 -4.76 48.21
N LEU A 813 -29.10 -3.65 48.52
CA LEU A 813 -28.85 -2.57 47.57
C LEU A 813 -27.95 -3.08 46.43
N ALA A 814 -28.52 -3.15 45.22
CA ALA A 814 -27.83 -3.63 44.03
C ALA A 814 -27.12 -2.50 43.29
N GLY A 815 -27.71 -1.30 43.30
CA GLY A 815 -27.11 -0.11 42.72
C GLY A 815 -27.97 1.14 42.90
N ASN A 816 -27.36 2.28 42.63
CA ASN A 816 -28.00 3.58 42.54
C ASN A 816 -27.50 4.32 41.30
N PHE A 817 -28.39 5.00 40.59
CA PHE A 817 -28.14 5.56 39.27
C PHE A 817 -28.66 6.99 39.20
N GLY A 818 -27.78 7.92 38.86
CA GLY A 818 -28.11 9.32 38.63
C GLY A 818 -28.09 9.68 37.16
N VAL A 819 -28.92 10.65 36.76
CA VAL A 819 -28.79 11.31 35.46
C VAL A 819 -29.12 12.79 35.55
N TYR A 820 -28.28 13.62 34.93
CA TYR A 820 -28.65 14.98 34.54
C TYR A 820 -29.17 14.94 33.11
N THR A 821 -30.40 15.40 32.92
CA THR A 821 -31.07 15.46 31.61
C THR A 821 -32.12 16.57 31.62
N MET A 822 -32.47 17.08 30.45
CA MET A 822 -33.61 17.98 30.33
C MET A 822 -34.92 17.20 30.41
N ASP A 823 -35.86 17.70 31.20
CA ASP A 823 -37.29 17.35 31.13
C ASP A 823 -38.09 18.63 30.95
N LEU A 824 -38.54 18.87 29.71
CA LEU A 824 -39.27 20.09 29.34
C LEU A 824 -40.65 20.19 29.98
N GLY A 825 -41.16 19.10 30.57
CA GLY A 825 -42.37 19.10 31.39
C GLY A 825 -42.14 19.66 32.78
N VAL A 826 -40.89 19.63 33.28
CA VAL A 826 -40.50 20.15 34.61
C VAL A 826 -39.85 21.52 34.51
N SER A 827 -38.83 21.68 33.66
CA SER A 827 -38.11 22.94 33.46
C SER A 827 -37.63 23.11 32.03
N LYS A 828 -37.71 24.35 31.51
CA LYS A 828 -37.23 24.69 30.16
C LYS A 828 -35.78 25.15 30.13
N THR A 829 -35.22 25.52 31.27
CA THR A 829 -33.90 26.18 31.37
C THR A 829 -32.90 25.39 32.18
N GLU A 830 -33.36 24.41 32.96
CA GLU A 830 -32.54 23.68 33.92
C GLU A 830 -32.80 22.18 33.79
N ALA A 831 -31.73 21.40 33.89
CA ALA A 831 -31.82 19.95 33.93
C ALA A 831 -32.56 19.48 35.19
N ILE A 832 -33.24 18.35 35.08
CA ILE A 832 -33.66 17.61 36.28
C ILE A 832 -32.50 16.75 36.78
N ILE A 833 -32.51 16.43 38.07
CA ILE A 833 -31.63 15.42 38.66
C ILE A 833 -32.50 14.21 38.98
N ALA A 834 -32.50 13.22 38.09
CA ALA A 834 -33.20 11.97 38.32
C ALA A 834 -32.26 10.97 39.00
N TRP A 835 -32.69 10.39 40.12
CA TRP A 835 -31.90 9.42 40.89
C TRP A 835 -32.71 8.18 41.23
N THR A 836 -32.17 7.01 40.93
CA THR A 836 -32.86 5.73 41.09
C THR A 836 -32.08 4.80 41.98
N PHE A 837 -32.75 4.11 42.90
CA PHE A 837 -32.17 3.08 43.75
C PHE A 837 -32.83 1.74 43.46
N VAL A 838 -32.01 0.68 43.37
CA VAL A 838 -32.45 -0.67 43.01
C VAL A 838 -32.02 -1.64 44.10
N PHE A 839 -32.98 -2.37 44.66
CA PHE A 839 -32.79 -3.35 45.73
C PHE A 839 -33.21 -4.75 45.28
N ALA A 840 -32.34 -5.72 45.52
CA ALA A 840 -32.60 -7.14 45.36
C ALA A 840 -33.29 -7.70 46.60
N GLY A 841 -34.51 -7.23 46.86
CA GLY A 841 -35.33 -7.61 48.00
C GLY A 841 -36.67 -6.86 48.03
N PRO A 842 -37.51 -7.12 49.04
CA PRO A 842 -38.77 -6.41 49.21
C PRO A 842 -38.56 -4.94 49.60
N ARG A 843 -39.58 -4.11 49.41
CA ARG A 843 -39.61 -2.69 49.84
C ARG A 843 -39.09 -2.43 51.27
N SER A 844 -39.33 -3.33 52.21
CA SER A 844 -38.84 -3.17 53.59
C SER A 844 -37.31 -3.11 53.69
N ALA A 845 -36.58 -3.75 52.78
CA ALA A 845 -35.12 -3.72 52.73
C ALA A 845 -34.54 -2.36 52.30
N ALA A 846 -35.37 -1.48 51.74
CA ALA A 846 -34.97 -0.16 51.25
C ALA A 846 -35.21 0.97 52.27
N ARG A 847 -36.08 0.75 53.27
CA ARG A 847 -36.60 1.83 54.13
C ARG A 847 -35.52 2.67 54.82
N HIS A 848 -34.52 2.03 55.43
CA HIS A 848 -33.46 2.73 56.14
C HIS A 848 -32.50 3.48 55.20
N VAL A 849 -32.26 2.94 54.01
CA VAL A 849 -31.38 3.54 53.00
C VAL A 849 -32.07 4.73 52.34
N LEU A 850 -33.38 4.64 52.09
CA LEU A 850 -34.14 5.66 51.33
C LEU A 850 -34.69 6.80 52.19
N ALA A 851 -34.83 6.62 53.51
CA ALA A 851 -35.39 7.66 54.38
C ALA A 851 -34.69 9.04 54.25
N PRO A 852 -33.34 9.14 54.23
CA PRO A 852 -32.69 10.44 54.03
C PRO A 852 -32.99 11.10 52.68
N PHE A 853 -33.27 10.30 51.63
CA PHE A 853 -33.60 10.81 50.29
C PHE A 853 -35.09 11.17 50.17
N ASP A 854 -35.96 10.47 50.88
CA ASP A 854 -37.39 10.81 51.01
C ASP A 854 -37.56 12.19 51.67
N ASP A 855 -36.72 12.51 52.65
CA ASP A 855 -36.74 13.78 53.39
C ASP A 855 -36.21 14.98 52.58
N LEU A 856 -35.67 14.77 51.37
CA LEU A 856 -35.15 15.85 50.51
C LEU A 856 -36.23 16.60 49.73
N ASP A 857 -37.50 16.21 49.83
CA ASP A 857 -38.64 16.82 49.14
C ASP A 857 -38.47 16.80 47.60
N PRO A 858 -38.53 15.60 46.97
CA PRO A 858 -38.43 15.43 45.52
C PRO A 858 -39.64 16.04 44.78
N VAL A 859 -39.40 16.51 43.55
CA VAL A 859 -40.44 16.99 42.62
C VAL A 859 -41.44 15.87 42.31
N SER A 860 -40.94 14.66 42.09
CA SER A 860 -41.76 13.47 41.91
C SER A 860 -41.00 12.21 42.33
N THR A 861 -41.74 11.15 42.63
CA THR A 861 -41.18 9.82 42.88
C THR A 861 -41.97 8.76 42.15
N HIS A 862 -41.29 7.69 41.77
CA HIS A 862 -41.89 6.47 41.22
C HIS A 862 -41.30 5.27 41.94
N GLU A 863 -42.14 4.31 42.33
CA GLU A 863 -41.68 3.09 43.02
C GLU A 863 -42.48 1.88 42.58
N GLU A 864 -41.82 0.73 42.47
CA GLU A 864 -42.49 -0.51 42.07
C GLU A 864 -41.77 -1.73 42.65
N ASN A 865 -42.52 -2.82 42.84
CA ASN A 865 -41.96 -4.14 43.07
C ASN A 865 -41.96 -4.90 41.74
N LEU A 866 -40.81 -5.37 41.31
CA LEU A 866 -40.57 -5.96 40.00
C LEU A 866 -39.88 -7.32 40.12
N CYS A 867 -39.95 -8.11 39.06
CA CYS A 867 -39.03 -9.21 38.82
C CYS A 867 -37.79 -8.71 38.10
N TYR A 868 -36.68 -9.44 38.20
CA TYR A 868 -35.40 -9.04 37.59
C TYR A 868 -35.48 -8.64 36.10
N PRO A 869 -36.18 -9.37 35.21
CA PRO A 869 -36.27 -8.99 33.79
C PRO A 869 -36.99 -7.66 33.55
N GLN A 870 -37.92 -7.28 34.42
CA GLN A 870 -38.70 -6.05 34.28
C GLN A 870 -37.91 -4.80 34.69
N LEU A 871 -36.80 -4.97 35.42
CA LEU A 871 -35.95 -3.85 35.84
C LEU A 871 -35.37 -3.10 34.66
N PHE A 872 -35.03 -3.78 33.57
CA PHE A 872 -34.41 -3.14 32.42
C PHE A 872 -35.36 -2.12 31.79
N ASP A 873 -36.63 -2.48 31.60
CA ASP A 873 -37.65 -1.56 31.10
C ASP A 873 -37.88 -0.40 32.09
N ALA A 874 -37.98 -0.73 33.39
CA ALA A 874 -38.18 0.27 34.45
C ALA A 874 -37.02 1.27 34.60
N LEU A 875 -35.80 0.85 34.26
CA LEU A 875 -34.59 1.69 34.26
C LEU A 875 -34.34 2.38 32.91
N GLY A 876 -35.23 2.23 31.92
CA GLY A 876 -35.05 2.83 30.59
C GLY A 876 -33.93 2.18 29.76
N SER A 877 -33.53 0.96 30.09
CA SER A 877 -32.48 0.15 29.43
C SER A 877 -33.03 -1.15 28.79
N GLY A 878 -34.36 -1.21 28.68
CA GLY A 878 -35.12 -2.25 28.01
C GLY A 878 -34.88 -2.30 26.50
N LEU A 879 -35.34 -3.37 25.86
CA LEU A 879 -35.10 -3.58 24.41
C LEU A 879 -35.74 -2.48 23.54
N THR A 880 -36.85 -1.92 23.98
CA THR A 880 -37.60 -0.88 23.25
C THR A 880 -37.24 0.54 23.70
N SER A 881 -36.31 0.71 24.65
CA SER A 881 -35.96 2.03 25.16
C SER A 881 -35.08 2.81 24.18
N ASP A 882 -35.01 4.12 24.36
CA ASP A 882 -34.14 4.99 23.56
C ASP A 882 -32.65 4.62 23.67
N MET A 883 -32.23 4.05 24.80
CA MET A 883 -30.85 3.60 25.02
C MET A 883 -30.47 2.37 24.20
N CYS A 884 -31.45 1.64 23.67
CA CYS A 884 -31.21 0.46 22.83
C CYS A 884 -31.43 0.71 21.33
N GLN A 885 -31.59 1.97 20.92
CA GLN A 885 -31.72 2.34 19.52
C GLN A 885 -30.35 2.42 18.83
N ALA A 886 -30.14 1.62 17.79
CA ALA A 886 -28.92 1.63 16.99
C ALA A 886 -28.92 2.76 15.94
N GLY A 887 -27.76 3.03 15.34
CA GLY A 887 -27.64 3.96 14.21
C GLY A 887 -27.66 5.44 14.59
N ARG A 888 -27.40 5.77 15.87
CA ARG A 888 -27.24 7.15 16.33
C ARG A 888 -25.75 7.45 16.50
N ALA A 889 -25.35 8.70 16.22
CA ALA A 889 -23.99 9.11 16.51
C ALA A 889 -23.89 9.40 18.00
N HIS A 890 -23.00 8.71 18.70
CA HIS A 890 -22.77 8.88 20.13
C HIS A 890 -21.43 9.57 20.36
N VAL A 891 -21.43 10.72 21.02
CA VAL A 891 -20.23 11.32 21.57
C VAL A 891 -20.22 11.03 23.05
N VAL A 892 -19.26 10.22 23.49
CA VAL A 892 -19.23 9.68 24.84
C VAL A 892 -17.94 10.01 25.55
N THR A 893 -17.98 9.99 26.87
CA THR A 893 -16.77 10.00 27.70
C THR A 893 -17.05 9.31 29.03
N THR A 894 -15.99 8.91 29.73
CA THR A 894 -16.11 8.17 30.99
C THR A 894 -15.00 8.54 31.98
N ALA A 895 -15.28 8.33 33.27
CA ALA A 895 -14.31 8.40 34.36
C ALA A 895 -14.68 7.42 35.48
N GLY A 896 -13.69 6.73 36.04
CA GLY A 896 -13.84 5.98 37.29
C GLY A 896 -13.62 6.86 38.52
N LEU A 897 -14.54 6.83 39.49
CA LEU A 897 -14.40 7.57 40.74
C LEU A 897 -14.51 6.65 41.97
N LEU A 898 -13.75 6.98 43.03
CA LEU A 898 -13.95 6.35 44.35
C LEU A 898 -15.13 6.95 45.11
N ARG A 899 -15.42 8.24 44.91
CA ARG A 899 -16.42 9.00 45.67
C ARG A 899 -16.90 10.19 44.88
N PHE A 900 -18.11 10.66 45.18
CA PHE A 900 -18.60 11.92 44.63
C PHE A 900 -17.87 13.13 45.23
N ASN A 901 -17.54 14.09 44.37
CA ASN A 901 -17.11 15.43 44.77
C ASN A 901 -18.23 16.43 44.48
N VAL A 902 -18.88 16.94 45.54
CA VAL A 902 -20.06 17.80 45.43
C VAL A 902 -19.78 19.06 44.60
N THR A 903 -18.61 19.68 44.79
CA THR A 903 -18.20 20.86 44.03
C THR A 903 -18.02 20.54 42.53
N ALA A 904 -17.42 19.41 42.20
CA ALA A 904 -17.28 18.96 40.81
C ALA A 904 -18.66 18.70 40.18
N GLN A 905 -19.58 18.05 40.91
CA GLN A 905 -20.93 17.78 40.43
C GLN A 905 -21.73 19.06 40.16
N ARG A 906 -21.63 20.07 41.04
CA ARG A 906 -22.20 21.40 40.77
C ARG A 906 -21.61 22.04 39.52
N LYS A 907 -20.29 21.97 39.31
CA LYS A 907 -19.65 22.50 38.09
C LYS A 907 -20.16 21.78 36.84
N ILE A 908 -20.30 20.46 36.88
CA ILE A 908 -20.79 19.65 35.75
C ILE A 908 -22.25 19.97 35.46
N TYR A 909 -23.09 20.08 36.49
CA TYR A 909 -24.49 20.48 36.35
C TYR A 909 -24.64 21.86 35.72
N ASN A 910 -23.84 22.84 36.17
CA ASN A 910 -23.84 24.18 35.59
C ASN A 910 -23.34 24.17 34.13
N LEU A 911 -22.28 23.38 33.85
CA LEU A 911 -21.77 23.20 32.49
C LEU A 911 -22.84 22.60 31.59
N PHE A 912 -23.59 21.60 32.06
CA PHE A 912 -24.69 21.00 31.33
C PHE A 912 -25.74 22.05 30.93
N ASN A 913 -26.27 22.80 31.89
CA ASN A 913 -27.28 23.82 31.61
C ASN A 913 -26.74 24.91 30.67
N GLN A 914 -25.48 25.32 30.85
CA GLN A 914 -24.83 26.28 29.97
C GLN A 914 -24.73 25.78 28.53
N LYS A 915 -24.30 24.53 28.32
CA LYS A 915 -24.08 23.96 26.98
C LYS A 915 -25.42 23.69 26.27
N VAL A 916 -26.43 23.21 26.99
CA VAL A 916 -27.79 23.07 26.45
C VAL A 916 -28.42 24.43 26.13
N ALA A 917 -28.17 25.47 26.92
CA ALA A 917 -28.65 26.81 26.60
C ALA A 917 -27.99 27.40 25.34
N GLN A 918 -26.73 27.05 25.07
CA GLN A 918 -26.03 27.42 23.82
C GLN A 918 -26.57 26.64 22.61
N HIS A 919 -26.85 25.35 22.80
CA HIS A 919 -27.32 24.44 21.75
C HIS A 919 -28.53 23.61 22.23
N PRO A 920 -29.76 24.18 22.20
CA PRO A 920 -30.97 23.52 22.68
C PRO A 920 -31.30 22.19 21.98
N GLU A 921 -30.77 21.98 20.77
CA GLU A 921 -30.84 20.73 20.01
C GLU A 921 -30.13 19.55 20.69
N LEU A 922 -29.21 19.81 21.64
CA LEU A 922 -28.52 18.79 22.44
C LEU A 922 -29.22 18.48 23.77
N ASN A 923 -30.50 18.84 23.93
CA ASN A 923 -31.26 18.62 25.18
C ASN A 923 -31.42 17.14 25.58
N GLN A 924 -31.19 16.19 24.67
CA GLN A 924 -31.19 14.74 24.93
C GLN A 924 -29.87 14.22 25.52
N THR A 925 -28.88 15.10 25.73
CA THR A 925 -27.61 14.76 26.38
C THR A 925 -27.86 14.26 27.79
N ARG A 926 -27.09 13.25 28.20
CA ARG A 926 -27.18 12.63 29.52
C ARG A 926 -25.81 12.62 30.18
N VAL A 927 -25.78 13.04 31.44
CA VAL A 927 -24.64 12.87 32.35
C VAL A 927 -25.05 11.83 33.37
N LEU A 928 -24.57 10.59 33.20
CA LEU A 928 -24.95 9.45 34.01
C LEU A 928 -23.95 9.19 35.14
N HIS A 929 -24.49 8.82 36.30
CA HIS A 929 -23.74 8.44 37.49
C HIS A 929 -24.11 7.02 37.88
N GLU A 930 -23.28 6.03 37.55
CA GLU A 930 -23.55 4.64 37.90
C GLU A 930 -22.83 4.24 39.18
N GLY A 931 -23.59 3.95 40.24
CA GLY A 931 -23.08 3.47 41.53
C GLY A 931 -23.61 2.07 41.83
N TYR A 932 -22.92 1.04 41.34
CA TYR A 932 -23.25 -0.35 41.63
C TYR A 932 -22.75 -0.77 43.02
N SER A 933 -23.35 -1.81 43.60
CA SER A 933 -22.72 -2.51 44.72
C SER A 933 -21.44 -3.21 44.24
N VAL A 934 -20.34 -3.09 44.99
CA VAL A 934 -19.00 -3.54 44.57
C VAL A 934 -18.37 -4.57 45.52
N ALA A 935 -19.05 -4.95 46.60
CA ALA A 935 -18.50 -5.80 47.66
C ALA A 935 -17.85 -7.09 47.10
N LYS A 936 -18.54 -7.82 46.22
CA LYS A 936 -17.96 -9.00 45.60
C LYS A 936 -16.85 -8.69 44.60
N VAL A 937 -16.95 -7.62 43.81
CA VAL A 937 -15.91 -7.19 42.85
C VAL A 937 -14.59 -6.88 43.56
N GLN A 938 -14.65 -6.13 44.67
CA GLN A 938 -13.51 -5.77 45.50
C GLN A 938 -12.94 -6.95 46.30
N SER A 939 -13.74 -8.00 46.56
CA SER A 939 -13.26 -9.23 47.21
C SER A 939 -12.38 -10.11 46.30
N VAL A 940 -12.43 -9.90 44.98
CA VAL A 940 -11.59 -10.63 44.03
C VAL A 940 -10.17 -10.04 44.06
N PRO A 941 -9.11 -10.86 44.14
CA PRO A 941 -7.74 -10.35 44.16
C PRO A 941 -7.45 -9.43 42.97
N TYR A 942 -6.73 -8.33 43.24
CA TYR A 942 -6.48 -7.25 42.28
C TYR A 942 -5.79 -7.73 40.98
N ASP A 943 -4.92 -8.73 41.10
CA ASP A 943 -4.13 -9.32 40.01
C ASP A 943 -4.76 -10.59 39.42
N ALA A 944 -5.97 -10.99 39.86
CA ALA A 944 -6.64 -12.21 39.41
C ALA A 944 -7.03 -12.20 37.92
N SER A 945 -7.11 -11.02 37.30
CA SER A 945 -7.38 -10.83 35.87
C SER A 945 -6.73 -9.55 35.35
N SER A 946 -6.83 -9.29 34.04
CA SER A 946 -6.31 -8.06 33.43
C SER A 946 -7.18 -6.83 33.65
N TYR A 947 -8.40 -6.99 34.18
CA TYR A 947 -9.25 -5.88 34.57
C TYR A 947 -8.62 -5.08 35.72
N ALA A 948 -8.43 -3.78 35.51
CA ALA A 948 -7.56 -2.98 36.37
C ALA A 948 -8.26 -2.38 37.60
N TYR A 949 -9.48 -1.88 37.46
CA TYR A 949 -10.02 -0.87 38.38
C TYR A 949 -11.08 -1.43 39.33
N ARG A 950 -10.76 -2.53 40.04
CA ARG A 950 -11.70 -3.21 40.96
C ARG A 950 -12.09 -2.35 42.17
N GLU A 951 -11.28 -1.35 42.49
CA GLU A 951 -11.47 -0.40 43.58
C GLU A 951 -12.49 0.70 43.27
N GLU A 952 -12.84 0.92 42.00
CA GLU A 952 -13.77 2.00 41.63
C GLU A 952 -15.17 1.72 42.16
N ASN A 953 -15.77 2.74 42.79
CA ASN A 953 -17.13 2.66 43.33
C ASN A 953 -18.16 3.22 42.34
N LEU A 954 -17.71 4.04 41.40
CA LEU A 954 -18.54 4.86 40.53
C LEU A 954 -18.01 4.82 39.10
N LEU A 955 -18.91 4.53 38.15
CA LEU A 955 -18.66 4.59 36.71
C LEU A 955 -19.43 5.77 36.15
N MET A 956 -18.71 6.84 35.80
CA MET A 956 -19.30 8.03 35.21
C MET A 956 -19.35 7.89 33.70
N TYR A 957 -20.46 8.30 33.09
CA TYR A 957 -20.68 8.16 31.66
C TYR A 957 -21.43 9.38 31.13
N PHE A 958 -20.89 10.00 30.08
CA PHE A 958 -21.53 11.06 29.33
C PHE A 958 -21.95 10.50 27.98
N ASP A 959 -23.16 10.83 27.52
CA ASP A 959 -23.63 10.49 26.18
C ASP A 959 -24.44 11.63 25.59
N ALA A 960 -24.07 12.04 24.40
CA ALA A 960 -24.78 13.01 23.59
C ALA A 960 -24.88 12.52 22.15
N THR A 961 -25.99 12.83 21.49
CA THR A 961 -26.25 12.39 20.11
C THR A 961 -26.32 13.56 19.13
N PRO A 962 -25.18 14.18 18.77
CA PRO A 962 -25.17 15.31 17.84
C PRO A 962 -25.42 14.86 16.39
N ASP A 963 -25.84 15.80 15.55
CA ASP A 963 -25.74 15.63 14.10
C ASP A 963 -24.26 15.63 13.68
N VAL A 964 -23.81 14.55 13.02
CA VAL A 964 -22.42 14.39 12.59
C VAL A 964 -22.03 15.29 11.43
N ARG A 965 -23.01 15.88 10.72
CA ARG A 965 -22.76 16.75 9.56
C ARG A 965 -22.67 18.24 9.94
N SER A 966 -22.87 18.58 11.21
CA SER A 966 -22.78 19.96 11.70
C SER A 966 -21.51 20.19 12.52
N ASP A 967 -21.27 21.46 12.84
CA ASP A 967 -20.26 21.92 13.78
C ASP A 967 -20.48 21.43 15.23
N LEU A 968 -21.68 20.89 15.52
CA LEU A 968 -22.04 20.34 16.83
C LEU A 968 -21.19 19.14 17.22
N LEU A 969 -20.66 18.37 16.27
CA LEU A 969 -19.82 17.22 16.59
C LEU A 969 -18.57 17.65 17.38
N GLN A 970 -17.85 18.66 16.90
CA GLN A 970 -16.64 19.14 17.56
C GLN A 970 -16.96 19.83 18.89
N PHE A 971 -18.05 20.61 18.93
CA PHE A 971 -18.56 21.21 20.16
C PHE A 971 -18.86 20.14 21.23
N THR A 972 -19.55 19.07 20.84
CA THR A 972 -19.96 17.99 21.74
C THR A 972 -18.76 17.18 22.23
N LYS A 973 -17.76 16.92 21.37
CA LYS A 973 -16.50 16.27 21.78
C LYS A 973 -15.76 17.09 22.84
N GLN A 974 -15.73 18.40 22.65
CA GLN A 974 -15.13 19.31 23.62
C GLN A 974 -15.91 19.33 24.95
N TRP A 975 -17.25 19.36 24.90
CA TRP A 975 -18.09 19.28 26.10
C TRP A 975 -17.92 17.95 26.85
N ALA A 976 -17.87 16.82 26.13
CA ALA A 976 -17.58 15.53 26.71
C ALA A 976 -16.24 15.55 27.46
N LYS A 977 -15.17 16.03 26.81
CA LYS A 977 -13.85 16.18 27.44
C LYS A 977 -13.88 17.06 28.70
N GLU A 978 -14.53 18.22 28.64
CA GLU A 978 -14.68 19.13 29.78
C GLU A 978 -15.39 18.45 30.97
N THR A 979 -16.41 17.63 30.68
CA THR A 979 -17.13 16.86 31.70
C THR A 979 -16.22 15.82 32.36
N ARG A 980 -15.45 15.06 31.57
CA ARG A 980 -14.46 14.10 32.08
C ARG A 980 -13.37 14.78 32.91
N ASP A 981 -12.87 15.93 32.45
CA ASP A 981 -11.86 16.71 33.16
C ASP A 981 -12.38 17.21 34.52
N LEU A 982 -13.66 17.61 34.61
CA LEU A 982 -14.30 18.00 35.87
C LEU A 982 -14.48 16.82 36.84
N TRP A 983 -14.87 15.64 36.35
CA TRP A 983 -14.94 14.43 37.16
C TRP A 983 -13.58 14.07 37.76
N ASN A 984 -12.54 14.00 36.93
CA ASN A 984 -11.17 13.71 37.38
C ASN A 984 -10.62 14.80 38.30
N GLY A 985 -10.88 16.07 38.01
CA GLY A 985 -10.51 17.21 38.86
C GLY A 985 -11.18 17.20 40.25
N GLY A 986 -12.25 16.42 40.43
CA GLY A 986 -12.86 16.17 41.74
C GLY A 986 -12.04 15.24 42.65
N GLN A 987 -11.02 14.56 42.12
CA GLN A 987 -10.11 13.65 42.82
C GLN A 987 -8.65 13.86 42.36
N PRO A 988 -8.07 15.06 42.56
CA PRO A 988 -6.83 15.49 41.89
C PRO A 988 -5.58 14.66 42.23
N GLU A 989 -5.63 13.85 43.29
CA GLU A 989 -4.56 12.95 43.70
C GLU A 989 -4.55 11.62 42.92
N ARG A 990 -5.56 11.36 42.09
CA ARG A 990 -5.69 10.12 41.31
C ARG A 990 -5.49 10.38 39.83
N LEU A 991 -4.85 9.43 39.16
CA LEU A 991 -4.77 9.39 37.70
C LEU A 991 -6.14 9.02 37.11
N PRO A 992 -6.50 9.53 35.92
CA PRO A 992 -7.75 9.18 35.25
C PRO A 992 -7.86 7.68 34.95
N THR A 993 -8.99 7.06 35.30
CA THR A 993 -9.29 5.66 35.00
C THR A 993 -10.46 5.54 34.04
N THR A 994 -10.40 4.55 33.16
CA THR A 994 -11.32 4.36 32.03
C THR A 994 -11.76 2.90 31.99
N TYR A 995 -13.06 2.68 32.05
CA TYR A 995 -13.59 1.36 31.73
C TYR A 995 -13.53 1.12 30.23
N VAL A 996 -12.75 0.13 29.78
CA VAL A 996 -12.46 -0.12 28.36
C VAL A 996 -13.70 -0.23 27.47
N ASN A 997 -14.82 -0.74 27.99
CA ASN A 997 -16.05 -0.88 27.21
C ASN A 997 -16.80 0.45 27.01
N TYR A 998 -16.46 1.50 27.77
CA TYR A 998 -16.96 2.87 27.62
C TYR A 998 -15.94 3.82 26.99
N ALA A 999 -14.74 3.34 26.65
CA ALA A 999 -13.70 4.16 26.05
C ALA A 999 -14.15 4.68 24.67
N PHE A 1000 -13.91 5.97 24.42
CA PHE A 1000 -14.25 6.64 23.16
C PHE A 1000 -13.12 6.53 22.12
N GLY A 1001 -11.89 6.31 22.56
CA GLY A 1001 -10.70 6.14 21.71
C GLY A 1001 -9.68 7.27 21.85
N ASP A 1002 -9.90 8.23 22.76
CA ASP A 1002 -8.92 9.28 23.10
C ASP A 1002 -8.22 9.02 24.44
N GLU A 1003 -8.55 7.91 25.10
CA GLU A 1003 -7.95 7.48 26.36
C GLU A 1003 -6.63 6.72 26.16
N SER A 1004 -5.73 6.84 27.14
CA SER A 1004 -4.43 6.14 27.14
C SER A 1004 -4.60 4.63 27.38
N ALA A 1005 -3.60 3.83 26.97
CA ALA A 1005 -3.57 2.40 27.29
C ALA A 1005 -3.50 2.18 28.81
N GLU A 1006 -2.76 3.03 29.52
CA GLU A 1006 -2.58 3.01 30.96
C GLU A 1006 -3.88 3.29 31.71
N SER A 1007 -4.70 4.22 31.22
CA SER A 1007 -6.01 4.52 31.82
C SER A 1007 -7.07 3.47 31.51
N MET A 1008 -6.90 2.62 30.49
CA MET A 1008 -7.83 1.52 30.19
C MET A 1008 -7.42 0.19 30.84
N PHE A 1009 -6.12 -0.09 30.89
CA PHE A 1009 -5.58 -1.39 31.25
C PHE A 1009 -4.72 -1.38 32.52
N GLY A 1010 -4.63 -0.25 33.23
CA GLY A 1010 -3.89 -0.12 34.48
C GLY A 1010 -2.55 0.60 34.32
N TYR A 1011 -2.23 1.42 35.33
CA TYR A 1011 -0.99 2.20 35.38
C TYR A 1011 0.20 1.39 35.92
N GLU A 1012 -0.02 0.19 36.45
CA GLU A 1012 1.06 -0.62 36.96
C GLU A 1012 1.95 -1.12 35.81
N PRO A 1013 3.27 -0.93 35.89
CA PRO A 1013 4.17 -1.36 34.81
C PRO A 1013 4.06 -2.85 34.47
N TRP A 1014 3.73 -3.70 35.45
CA TRP A 1014 3.66 -5.14 35.26
C TRP A 1014 2.45 -5.58 34.42
N ARG A 1015 1.30 -4.88 34.51
CA ARG A 1015 0.04 -5.33 33.91
C ARG A 1015 0.07 -5.11 32.40
N LEU A 1016 0.37 -3.88 31.98
CA LEU A 1016 0.55 -3.56 30.56
C LEU A 1016 1.70 -4.35 29.95
N LYS A 1017 2.86 -4.45 30.64
CA LYS A 1017 3.98 -5.26 30.16
C LYS A 1017 3.54 -6.71 29.89
N ARG A 1018 2.84 -7.34 30.84
CA ARG A 1018 2.33 -8.70 30.68
C ARG A 1018 1.35 -8.82 29.51
N LEU A 1019 0.43 -7.85 29.36
CA LEU A 1019 -0.50 -7.82 28.23
C LEU A 1019 0.22 -7.72 26.88
N ARG A 1020 1.23 -6.86 26.77
CA ARG A 1020 2.06 -6.70 25.56
C ARG A 1020 2.83 -7.98 25.24
N GLU A 1021 3.45 -8.60 26.25
CA GLU A 1021 4.14 -9.89 26.09
C GLU A 1021 3.20 -11.01 25.61
N LEU A 1022 2.01 -11.13 26.22
CA LEU A 1022 1.00 -12.09 25.77
C LEU A 1022 0.48 -11.78 24.38
N LYS A 1023 0.39 -10.50 24.01
CA LYS A 1023 -0.01 -10.08 22.66
C LYS A 1023 1.02 -10.55 21.64
N GLY A 1024 2.31 -10.35 21.93
CA GLY A 1024 3.41 -10.85 21.09
C GLY A 1024 3.45 -12.37 20.96
N TYR A 1025 2.95 -13.10 21.97
CA TYR A 1025 2.88 -14.56 21.92
C TYR A 1025 1.66 -15.08 21.14
N TYR A 1026 0.45 -14.59 21.44
CA TYR A 1026 -0.81 -15.11 20.88
C TYR A 1026 -1.23 -14.47 19.55
N ASP A 1027 -0.77 -13.25 19.27
CA ASP A 1027 -1.09 -12.50 18.06
C ASP A 1027 0.10 -11.61 17.61
N PRO A 1028 1.23 -12.22 17.22
CA PRO A 1028 2.44 -11.49 16.82
C PRO A 1028 2.27 -10.62 15.58
N LYS A 1029 1.30 -10.93 14.72
CA LYS A 1029 0.98 -10.18 13.49
C LYS A 1029 -0.08 -9.09 13.72
N GLU A 1030 -0.50 -8.87 14.97
CA GLU A 1030 -1.51 -7.89 15.37
C GLU A 1030 -2.80 -7.99 14.53
N ARG A 1031 -3.30 -9.21 14.30
CA ARG A 1031 -4.53 -9.48 13.55
C ARG A 1031 -5.76 -8.94 14.29
N PHE A 1032 -5.76 -8.96 15.62
CA PHE A 1032 -6.81 -8.37 16.46
C PHE A 1032 -6.41 -6.97 16.94
N ARG A 1033 -6.53 -5.96 16.07
CA ARG A 1033 -6.05 -4.58 16.36
C ARG A 1033 -7.10 -3.47 16.35
N PHE A 1034 -8.33 -3.76 15.95
CA PHE A 1034 -9.35 -2.73 15.68
C PHE A 1034 -10.20 -2.32 16.89
N TYR A 1035 -9.88 -2.78 18.10
CA TYR A 1035 -10.62 -2.41 19.32
C TYR A 1035 -9.65 -2.11 20.47
N ASN A 1036 -9.48 -0.83 20.82
CA ASN A 1036 -8.67 -0.36 21.94
C ASN A 1036 -7.34 -1.14 22.07
N GLN A 1037 -6.50 -1.02 21.04
CA GLN A 1037 -5.39 -1.92 20.76
C GLN A 1037 -4.34 -1.99 21.89
N ILE A 1038 -3.92 -3.21 22.21
CA ILE A 1038 -2.66 -3.50 22.90
C ILE A 1038 -1.61 -3.90 21.85
N LYS A 1039 -0.45 -3.24 21.86
CA LYS A 1039 0.67 -3.51 20.94
C LYS A 1039 1.66 -4.51 21.56
N SER A 1040 2.25 -5.40 20.77
CA SER A 1040 3.07 -6.51 21.28
C SER A 1040 4.44 -6.10 21.88
N ARG A 1041 5.04 -5.01 21.40
CA ARG A 1041 6.13 -4.23 22.03
C ARG A 1041 6.44 -3.00 21.17
N ASP A 1042 7.03 -1.99 21.81
CA ASP A 1042 7.23 -0.63 21.30
C ASP A 1042 7.82 -0.55 19.89
N GLY A 1043 7.35 0.45 19.13
CA GLY A 1043 8.00 0.96 17.93
C GLY A 1043 9.37 1.52 18.26
N LEU A 1044 10.35 0.64 18.46
CA LEU A 1044 11.74 0.93 18.13
C LEU A 1044 11.81 1.03 16.61
N HIS A 1045 11.59 2.25 16.11
CA HIS A 1045 12.35 2.73 14.98
C HIS A 1045 13.84 2.40 15.20
N GLU A 1046 14.58 2.22 14.11
CA GLU A 1046 16.02 2.02 14.04
C GLU A 1046 16.89 3.08 14.78
N ASN A 1047 16.30 4.04 15.48
CA ASN A 1047 17.00 5.08 16.23
C ASN A 1047 16.53 5.12 17.69
N GLY A 1048 17.17 4.32 18.56
CA GLY A 1048 16.79 4.14 19.97
C GLY A 1048 16.84 5.40 20.84
N LYS A 1049 15.71 6.13 20.93
CA LYS A 1049 15.42 7.05 22.04
C LYS A 1049 13.94 6.94 22.48
N PRO A 1050 13.66 6.87 23.79
CA PRO A 1050 12.29 6.95 24.30
C PRO A 1050 11.78 8.40 24.33
N GLU A 1051 10.49 8.60 24.04
CA GLU A 1051 9.80 9.89 24.18
C GLU A 1051 9.73 10.33 25.65
N LEU A 1052 9.87 11.64 25.85
CA LEU A 1052 9.82 12.37 27.13
C LEU A 1052 8.43 12.96 27.37
#